data_AF-A0AA97L2V7-F1
#
_entry.id   AF-A0AA97L2V7-F1
#
_cell.length_a   1.000
_cell.length_b   1.000
_cell.length_c   1.000
_cell.angle_alpha   90.00
_cell.angle_beta   90.00
_cell.angle_gamma   90.00
#
_symmetry.space_group_name_H-M   'P 1'
#
loop_
_entity.id
_entity.type
_entity.pdbx_description
1 polymer ?
#
loop_
_entity_poly.entity_id
_entity_poly.type
_entity_poly.pdbx_seq_one_letter_code
_entity_poly.pdbx_strand_id
1 'polypeptide(L)'
;MARRLLKRAHRRASGRLGFILAIGISPASPAQPSPAPREGYVPSFRRRLAPSRRPSQFGSVLIGAAWPRFPCNSRLYIKERSLGRTCFNWRRTRLPSPASPGGRYGSTAARPPARPPGVLRGQLAGMALPGHPISPVPRWLLLLWWSLVLAWPGDGSQRSESMFTAITDHVLPPDYDSNPTQLNYGVAVTDVDQDGGFEIIVAGYNGPNMVLKYDKARRRLVNLAVDEHDSPYHALRDRQGNAIGVAACDIDGDGREEIYFLNTNNAFSGVATYTDKLFKFRNGHWEDILSDEVNRGVASRFAGRSVACVDRTGSGRYSIYIANYANGRVGPHALIEMDTAASDPKRGIVALNDVAADAGVNKLTGGRGVAVGPILSDAASDIFCDNENGANFLFQNQGDGTFIDMAPSIGLDDPYQHGRGVALADFNRDGKVDIIYGNWNGPHRLYLQMSVGGRVRFRDIATPKLSMPSPVRTVIAADFDNDQELEVFFNNIAYRGSSANRLFRISRREHADPAIEELNPGDALELEGRGTGGAVVDFDGDGRLDLILSHGESMAQPLSVFKVNQGAGNNWLRVIPRTRYGAFARGAKVVLFTRHSGAHLRIIDGGSGYLCEMEPVAHFGLGQDEPSSLEVTWPDGRFISRTVVKSETNSVLEIPYPQDLKGSPPIVLPLECGQGFAQHENGRCVDMDECVEFPFVCPRDRPVCINTYGGYRCRSNKRCSRGFEPNEDGTACIEQVAFFGGYPSSGSWLGPILPSAPLLPLCLGICFHSYAL
;
A
#
# COMPACT_ATOMS: atom_id res chain seq x y z
N MET A 1 38.34 -32.52 -13.77
CA MET A 1 39.39 -32.28 -14.80
C MET A 1 39.18 -33.25 -15.96
N ALA A 2 39.49 -32.83 -17.21
CA ALA A 2 39.93 -33.65 -18.37
C ALA A 2 39.13 -34.91 -18.81
N ARG A 3 38.96 -35.21 -20.11
CA ARG A 3 39.25 -34.48 -21.36
C ARG A 3 38.55 -35.16 -22.57
N ARG A 4 37.92 -34.34 -23.43
CA ARG A 4 37.81 -34.48 -24.91
C ARG A 4 36.97 -35.65 -25.51
N LEU A 5 36.53 -35.64 -26.78
CA LEU A 5 35.97 -34.62 -27.71
C LEU A 5 36.14 -35.08 -29.20
N LEU A 6 35.06 -34.90 -30.00
CA LEU A 6 35.01 -34.49 -31.43
C LEU A 6 35.05 -35.47 -32.64
N LYS A 7 34.06 -35.25 -33.53
CA LYS A 7 34.07 -35.30 -35.03
C LYS A 7 34.10 -36.71 -35.69
N ARG A 8 33.55 -36.96 -36.90
CA ARG A 8 32.79 -36.20 -37.96
C ARG A 8 32.01 -37.27 -38.79
N ALA A 9 30.72 -37.19 -39.14
CA ALA A 9 29.96 -36.28 -40.04
C ALA A 9 29.61 -36.87 -41.44
N HIS A 10 28.35 -36.66 -41.86
CA HIS A 10 27.73 -36.78 -43.22
C HIS A 10 27.70 -38.11 -44.02
N ARG A 11 26.47 -38.44 -44.48
CA ARG A 11 26.12 -38.68 -45.90
C ARG A 11 24.63 -38.35 -46.16
N ARG A 12 24.23 -38.22 -47.44
CA ARG A 12 22.86 -37.89 -47.93
C ARG A 12 22.20 -39.13 -48.57
N ALA A 13 20.85 -39.16 -48.69
CA ALA A 13 20.10 -39.22 -49.98
C ALA A 13 18.78 -40.05 -50.01
N SER A 14 17.64 -39.34 -49.98
CA SER A 14 16.47 -39.41 -50.90
C SER A 14 15.71 -40.71 -51.30
N GLY A 15 14.38 -40.68 -51.07
CA GLY A 15 13.25 -41.19 -51.92
C GLY A 15 11.96 -40.46 -51.49
N ARG A 16 10.95 -40.00 -52.28
CA ARG A 16 10.33 -40.35 -53.60
C ARG A 16 9.65 -41.74 -53.62
N LEU A 17 8.37 -41.95 -54.01
CA LEU A 17 7.19 -41.11 -54.40
C LEU A 17 5.88 -41.76 -53.85
N GLY A 18 4.65 -41.21 -53.90
CA GLY A 18 4.19 -39.87 -54.29
C GLY A 18 3.04 -39.82 -55.34
N PHE A 19 1.79 -40.16 -54.98
CA PHE A 19 0.55 -40.06 -55.79
C PHE A 19 -0.70 -39.90 -54.88
N ILE A 20 -1.93 -39.58 -55.35
CA ILE A 20 -2.49 -38.37 -55.99
C ILE A 20 -4.00 -38.60 -56.31
N LEU A 21 -4.89 -37.70 -55.85
CA LEU A 21 -6.31 -37.47 -56.28
C LEU A 21 -7.32 -38.67 -56.16
N ALA A 22 -8.67 -38.52 -56.24
CA ALA A 22 -9.58 -37.35 -56.33
C ALA A 22 -11.03 -37.65 -55.85
N ILE A 23 -11.70 -36.63 -55.29
CA ILE A 23 -13.10 -36.14 -55.52
C ILE A 23 -14.27 -37.14 -55.61
N GLY A 24 -15.37 -36.92 -54.83
CA GLY A 24 -16.66 -37.63 -55.08
C GLY A 24 -17.90 -37.31 -54.21
N ILE A 25 -18.55 -36.15 -54.42
CA ILE A 25 -20.03 -35.94 -54.46
C ILE A 25 -20.91 -36.23 -53.19
N SER A 26 -21.63 -35.20 -52.74
CA SER A 26 -22.83 -35.23 -51.85
C SER A 26 -24.15 -35.15 -52.68
N PRO A 27 -25.40 -35.02 -52.15
CA PRO A 27 -25.91 -35.10 -50.75
C PRO A 27 -27.20 -35.97 -50.60
N ALA A 28 -27.71 -36.16 -49.36
CA ALA A 28 -29.13 -36.42 -49.10
C ALA A 28 -29.58 -36.17 -47.63
N SER A 29 -30.67 -35.41 -47.47
CA SER A 29 -31.63 -35.39 -46.35
C SER A 29 -32.98 -35.92 -46.92
N PRO A 30 -34.02 -36.35 -46.17
CA PRO A 30 -34.52 -35.71 -44.92
C PRO A 30 -35.29 -36.61 -43.90
N ALA A 31 -36.08 -35.95 -43.05
CA ALA A 31 -37.34 -36.36 -42.38
C ALA A 31 -37.30 -36.86 -40.92
N GLN A 32 -38.18 -36.25 -40.10
CA GLN A 32 -38.79 -36.83 -38.89
C GLN A 32 -40.10 -37.56 -39.28
N PRO A 33 -40.73 -38.36 -38.40
CA PRO A 33 -41.66 -37.79 -37.40
C PRO A 33 -41.67 -38.48 -36.02
N SER A 34 -42.26 -37.82 -35.02
CA SER A 34 -42.63 -38.41 -33.72
C SER A 34 -43.78 -39.44 -33.85
N PRO A 35 -43.98 -40.32 -32.85
CA PRO A 35 -45.09 -40.06 -31.93
C PRO A 35 -44.88 -40.51 -30.46
N ALA A 36 -45.70 -39.96 -29.55
CA ALA A 36 -46.09 -40.59 -28.28
C ALA A 36 -47.56 -41.08 -28.41
N PRO A 37 -48.08 -42.01 -27.57
CA PRO A 37 -48.71 -41.55 -26.31
C PRO A 37 -48.81 -42.60 -25.16
N ARG A 38 -49.47 -42.21 -24.05
CA ARG A 38 -50.11 -43.04 -23.00
C ARG A 38 -49.21 -43.82 -22.01
N GLU A 39 -49.66 -44.20 -20.81
CA GLU A 39 -50.50 -43.54 -19.78
C GLU A 39 -50.58 -44.44 -18.52
N GLY A 40 -50.59 -43.85 -17.32
CA GLY A 40 -51.23 -44.40 -16.12
C GLY A 40 -50.52 -45.52 -15.31
N TYR A 41 -50.18 -45.22 -14.04
CA TYR A 41 -51.00 -45.70 -12.90
C TYR A 41 -50.71 -44.90 -11.60
N VAL A 42 -51.68 -44.85 -10.68
CA VAL A 42 -51.60 -44.16 -9.37
C VAL A 42 -52.40 -44.94 -8.32
N PRO A 43 -51.88 -45.10 -7.10
CA PRO A 43 -52.65 -44.77 -5.88
C PRO A 43 -51.77 -44.06 -4.82
N SER A 44 -51.97 -42.80 -4.41
CA SER A 44 -53.11 -42.15 -3.72
C SER A 44 -53.20 -42.42 -2.20
N PHE A 45 -53.10 -41.37 -1.35
CA PHE A 45 -53.92 -41.05 -0.15
C PHE A 45 -53.35 -39.77 0.53
N ARG A 46 -53.95 -38.56 0.42
CA ARG A 46 -55.17 -37.99 1.08
C ARG A 46 -55.00 -37.42 2.52
N ARG A 47 -54.94 -36.08 2.63
CA ARG A 47 -55.73 -35.15 3.50
C ARG A 47 -55.33 -33.69 3.09
N ARG A 48 -56.23 -32.78 2.68
CA ARG A 48 -57.33 -32.04 3.38
C ARG A 48 -56.82 -30.96 4.37
N LEU A 49 -57.35 -29.72 4.43
CA LEU A 49 -58.19 -28.92 3.50
C LEU A 49 -58.39 -27.46 4.04
N ALA A 50 -58.19 -26.44 3.18
CA ALA A 50 -58.82 -25.08 3.15
C ALA A 50 -58.82 -24.10 4.39
N PRO A 51 -59.04 -22.76 4.19
CA PRO A 51 -58.89 -21.72 5.23
C PRO A 51 -60.17 -20.92 5.62
N SER A 52 -60.13 -20.23 6.77
CA SER A 52 -61.05 -19.14 7.23
C SER A 52 -60.48 -18.45 8.50
N ARG A 53 -60.89 -17.27 9.03
CA ARG A 53 -61.65 -16.07 8.61
C ARG A 53 -61.43 -14.90 9.64
N ARG A 54 -61.79 -13.64 9.30
CA ARG A 54 -62.01 -12.46 10.21
C ARG A 54 -63.48 -12.44 10.76
N PRO A 55 -64.06 -11.44 11.50
CA PRO A 55 -63.63 -10.10 12.00
C PRO A 55 -64.01 -9.88 13.52
N SER A 56 -64.45 -8.77 14.16
CA SER A 56 -64.73 -7.31 13.89
C SER A 56 -65.00 -6.52 15.20
N GLN A 57 -64.58 -5.24 15.34
CA GLN A 57 -65.25 -4.08 16.02
C GLN A 57 -64.36 -2.80 15.86
N PHE A 58 -64.82 -1.61 15.41
CA PHE A 58 -65.70 -0.56 16.00
C PHE A 58 -65.15 0.03 17.32
N GLY A 59 -64.99 1.36 17.55
CA GLY A 59 -65.16 2.62 16.76
C GLY A 59 -65.03 3.88 17.68
N SER A 60 -65.19 5.17 17.31
CA SER A 60 -65.09 5.92 16.03
C SER A 60 -65.65 7.38 16.17
N VAL A 61 -64.87 8.48 15.96
CA VAL A 61 -65.34 9.91 15.86
C VAL A 61 -64.48 10.76 14.89
N LEU A 62 -65.04 11.88 14.37
CA LEU A 62 -64.54 12.78 13.30
C LEU A 62 -63.52 13.85 13.82
N ILE A 63 -62.87 14.77 13.07
CA ILE A 63 -63.04 15.50 11.76
C ILE A 63 -61.61 15.83 11.22
N GLY A 64 -61.25 16.13 9.95
CA GLY A 64 -61.94 16.22 8.64
C GLY A 64 -61.47 17.43 7.78
N ALA A 65 -61.54 17.35 6.43
CA ALA A 65 -61.12 18.36 5.41
C ALA A 65 -59.59 18.69 5.30
N ALA A 66 -59.01 19.18 4.19
CA ALA A 66 -59.30 19.10 2.74
C ALA A 66 -58.03 19.45 1.90
N TRP A 67 -57.98 19.08 0.60
CA TRP A 67 -56.91 19.43 -0.37
C TRP A 67 -57.08 20.87 -0.94
N PRO A 68 -56.01 21.58 -1.39
CA PRO A 68 -55.55 21.48 -2.80
C PRO A 68 -54.03 21.75 -3.06
N ARG A 69 -53.68 21.98 -4.34
CA ARG A 69 -52.32 22.06 -4.95
C ARG A 69 -51.66 23.46 -4.90
N PHE A 70 -50.32 23.46 -5.01
CA PHE A 70 -49.37 24.45 -5.63
C PHE A 70 -49.79 25.93 -5.86
N PRO A 71 -48.87 26.87 -5.60
CA PRO A 71 -48.22 27.56 -6.74
C PRO A 71 -46.71 27.88 -6.55
N CYS A 72 -46.11 28.52 -7.57
CA CYS A 72 -44.69 28.92 -7.63
C CYS A 72 -44.40 30.34 -7.09
N ASN A 73 -43.10 30.64 -6.96
CA ASN A 73 -42.46 31.97 -6.95
C ASN A 73 -42.76 32.98 -5.82
N SER A 74 -41.73 33.27 -5.03
CA SER A 74 -41.24 34.65 -4.84
C SER A 74 -39.75 34.66 -4.48
N ARG A 75 -39.05 35.77 -4.77
CA ARG A 75 -37.62 35.96 -4.51
C ARG A 75 -37.40 36.84 -3.28
N LEU A 76 -36.27 36.69 -2.60
CA LEU A 76 -35.41 37.84 -2.29
C LEU A 76 -33.93 37.40 -2.25
N TYR A 77 -33.00 38.36 -2.21
CA TYR A 77 -31.58 38.20 -2.56
C TYR A 77 -30.66 38.75 -1.48
N ILE A 78 -29.45 38.17 -1.34
CA ILE A 78 -28.13 38.74 -0.95
C ILE A 78 -27.22 37.58 -0.49
N LYS A 79 -25.96 37.38 -0.94
CA LYS A 79 -25.18 38.00 -2.03
C LYS A 79 -23.90 37.17 -2.29
N GLU A 80 -23.97 36.14 -3.13
CA GLU A 80 -22.78 35.37 -3.53
C GLU A 80 -21.92 36.12 -4.56
N ARG A 81 -20.62 35.79 -4.61
CA ARG A 81 -19.66 36.28 -5.62
C ARG A 81 -19.14 35.12 -6.45
N SER A 82 -19.42 35.12 -7.76
CA SER A 82 -18.91 34.13 -8.72
C SER A 82 -18.08 34.79 -9.83
N LEU A 83 -16.79 34.49 -9.88
CA LEU A 83 -15.86 34.73 -11.00
C LEU A 83 -14.77 33.65 -10.93
N GLY A 84 -14.46 32.86 -11.97
CA GLY A 84 -15.16 32.67 -13.24
C GLY A 84 -14.51 31.54 -14.05
N ARG A 85 -15.27 30.82 -14.88
CA ARG A 85 -14.72 29.83 -15.83
C ARG A 85 -14.69 30.41 -17.24
N THR A 86 -13.60 30.23 -17.96
CA THR A 86 -13.49 30.50 -19.41
C THR A 86 -13.30 29.19 -20.17
N CYS A 87 -14.28 28.84 -21.01
CA CYS A 87 -14.13 27.81 -22.04
C CYS A 87 -13.77 28.48 -23.37
N PHE A 88 -12.88 27.88 -24.17
CA PHE A 88 -12.61 28.32 -25.54
C PHE A 88 -12.99 27.24 -26.56
N ASN A 89 -13.88 27.59 -27.49
CA ASN A 89 -14.24 26.75 -28.62
C ASN A 89 -13.19 26.86 -29.73
N TRP A 90 -12.78 25.73 -30.30
CA TRP A 90 -12.09 25.69 -31.60
C TRP A 90 -13.06 25.31 -32.72
N ARG A 91 -13.20 26.18 -33.73
CA ARG A 91 -13.82 25.83 -35.02
C ARG A 91 -12.76 25.89 -36.13
N ARG A 92 -12.88 24.98 -37.10
CA ARG A 92 -11.95 24.82 -38.22
C ARG A 92 -12.01 25.98 -39.22
N THR A 93 -10.85 26.43 -39.67
CA THR A 93 -10.60 26.98 -41.02
C THR A 93 -9.34 26.31 -41.61
N ARG A 94 -9.12 26.40 -42.92
CA ARG A 94 -8.15 25.55 -43.66
C ARG A 94 -7.01 26.37 -44.28
N LEU A 95 -5.75 25.88 -44.13
CA LEU A 95 -4.65 25.87 -45.12
C LEU A 95 -4.17 27.22 -45.74
N PRO A 96 -3.02 27.29 -46.47
CA PRO A 96 -2.08 26.23 -46.86
C PRO A 96 -0.60 26.45 -46.45
N SER A 97 0.26 25.47 -46.78
CA SER A 97 1.73 25.58 -46.76
C SER A 97 2.28 26.27 -48.01
N PRO A 98 3.51 26.83 -47.95
CA PRO A 98 4.65 26.28 -48.71
C PRO A 98 5.89 26.06 -47.80
N ALA A 99 6.67 24.99 -47.92
CA ALA A 99 7.61 24.61 -49.00
C ALA A 99 8.96 25.38 -48.97
N SER A 100 10.06 24.63 -48.90
CA SER A 100 11.44 25.14 -48.87
C SER A 100 12.04 25.34 -50.27
N PRO A 101 13.04 26.23 -50.38
CA PRO A 101 14.23 25.91 -51.17
C PRO A 101 15.54 26.24 -50.42
N GLY A 102 16.68 25.70 -50.88
CA GLY A 102 18.01 26.02 -50.36
C GLY A 102 18.94 26.58 -51.44
N GLY A 103 19.97 27.35 -51.05
CA GLY A 103 20.94 27.97 -51.98
C GLY A 103 22.19 28.53 -51.28
N ARG A 104 23.36 28.10 -51.73
CA ARG A 104 24.71 28.25 -51.13
C ARG A 104 25.33 29.67 -51.14
N TYR A 105 26.58 29.74 -50.64
CA TYR A 105 27.58 30.83 -50.63
C TYR A 105 27.48 31.83 -49.46
N GLY A 106 28.57 32.25 -48.80
CA GLY A 106 29.95 31.74 -48.86
C GLY A 106 30.98 32.54 -48.01
N SER A 107 31.73 31.83 -47.15
CA SER A 107 33.05 32.17 -46.54
C SER A 107 33.40 33.59 -46.05
N THR A 108 33.83 33.70 -44.78
CA THR A 108 35.17 34.25 -44.43
C THR A 108 35.60 33.87 -42.99
N ALA A 109 36.86 34.17 -42.64
CA ALA A 109 37.57 33.80 -41.40
C ALA A 109 37.08 34.56 -40.14
N ALA A 110 37.49 34.27 -38.89
CA ALA A 110 38.73 33.62 -38.43
C ALA A 110 38.62 32.86 -37.07
N ARG A 111 39.76 32.34 -36.58
CA ARG A 111 39.94 31.52 -35.37
C ARG A 111 41.04 32.11 -34.44
N PRO A 112 41.31 31.56 -33.22
CA PRO A 112 41.90 32.30 -32.09
C PRO A 112 43.43 32.15 -31.89
N PRO A 113 44.00 32.84 -30.88
CA PRO A 113 45.31 32.52 -30.27
C PRO A 113 45.22 32.16 -28.76
N ALA A 114 46.35 31.73 -28.14
CA ALA A 114 46.45 31.46 -26.68
C ALA A 114 47.90 31.51 -26.11
N ARG A 115 48.07 31.97 -24.84
CA ARG A 115 49.25 31.86 -23.91
C ARG A 115 50.57 32.58 -24.31
N PRO A 116 51.62 32.73 -23.42
CA PRO A 116 51.72 32.99 -21.95
C PRO A 116 52.58 34.28 -21.65
N PRO A 117 53.76 34.33 -20.93
CA PRO A 117 54.14 33.99 -19.53
C PRO A 117 54.84 35.13 -18.68
N GLY A 118 54.96 34.96 -17.34
CA GLY A 118 56.01 35.57 -16.46
C GLY A 118 55.74 36.97 -15.82
N VAL A 119 56.54 37.54 -14.88
CA VAL A 119 57.63 37.04 -13.99
C VAL A 119 58.02 38.09 -12.88
N LEU A 120 58.41 37.64 -11.66
CA LEU A 120 59.20 38.29 -10.55
C LEU A 120 58.85 39.65 -9.82
N ARG A 121 58.96 39.58 -8.47
CA ARG A 121 59.51 40.56 -7.46
C ARG A 121 58.83 41.90 -7.09
N GLY A 122 58.83 42.17 -5.76
CA GLY A 122 58.71 43.49 -5.11
C GLY A 122 58.80 43.37 -3.56
N GLN A 123 59.45 44.31 -2.85
CA GLN A 123 59.63 44.27 -1.38
C GLN A 123 59.40 45.63 -0.68
N LEU A 124 58.85 45.55 0.55
CA LEU A 124 59.09 46.37 1.75
C LEU A 124 59.37 47.90 1.66
N ALA A 125 58.41 48.70 2.15
CA ALA A 125 58.59 49.83 3.09
C ALA A 125 57.21 50.35 3.57
N GLY A 126 57.00 50.94 4.76
CA GLY A 126 57.89 51.03 5.93
C GLY A 126 57.83 52.37 6.71
N MET A 127 56.80 52.61 7.54
CA MET A 127 56.72 53.71 8.53
C MET A 127 55.69 53.36 9.65
N ALA A 128 55.90 53.76 10.91
CA ALA A 128 55.09 53.33 12.08
C ALA A 128 55.27 54.22 13.35
N LEU A 129 54.73 53.76 14.51
CA LEU A 129 54.78 54.33 15.88
C LEU A 129 53.73 55.42 16.21
N PRO A 130 53.39 55.69 17.52
CA PRO A 130 53.78 54.99 18.75
C PRO A 130 52.64 54.56 19.74
N GLY A 131 52.94 53.56 20.60
CA GLY A 131 52.49 53.44 22.01
C GLY A 131 51.01 53.10 22.31
N HIS A 132 50.65 52.40 23.39
CA HIS A 132 51.40 51.71 24.48
C HIS A 132 50.54 50.53 25.04
N PRO A 133 50.97 49.71 26.04
CA PRO A 133 50.65 48.27 26.07
C PRO A 133 49.50 47.83 27.00
N ILE A 134 48.99 46.61 26.74
CA ILE A 134 48.22 45.78 27.70
C ILE A 134 48.73 44.33 27.64
N SER A 135 48.73 43.63 28.80
CA SER A 135 49.31 42.29 29.02
C SER A 135 48.52 41.13 28.38
N PRO A 136 49.17 39.97 28.10
CA PRO A 136 48.49 38.80 27.53
C PRO A 136 47.60 38.06 28.53
N VAL A 137 46.41 37.64 28.08
CA VAL A 137 45.49 36.77 28.83
C VAL A 137 46.06 35.33 28.87
N PRO A 138 46.00 34.59 30.01
CA PRO A 138 46.64 33.28 30.11
C PRO A 138 45.85 32.16 29.41
N ARG A 139 46.58 31.17 28.87
CA ARG A 139 46.07 30.10 27.98
C ARG A 139 44.91 29.22 28.50
N TRP A 140 44.59 29.23 29.80
CA TRP A 140 43.53 28.37 30.36
C TRP A 140 42.11 28.83 29.99
N LEU A 141 41.89 30.12 29.74
CA LEU A 141 40.57 30.63 29.31
C LEU A 141 40.17 30.16 27.90
N LEU A 142 41.13 29.90 27.02
CA LEU A 142 40.88 29.34 25.67
C LEU A 142 40.46 27.87 25.72
N LEU A 143 40.92 27.10 26.72
CA LEU A 143 40.52 25.70 26.89
C LEU A 143 39.09 25.56 27.42
N LEU A 144 38.65 26.49 28.29
CA LEU A 144 37.26 26.56 28.74
C LEU A 144 36.27 26.84 27.60
N TRP A 145 36.65 27.66 26.62
CA TRP A 145 35.86 27.88 25.41
C TRP A 145 35.74 26.63 24.52
N TRP A 146 36.76 25.78 24.46
CA TRP A 146 36.70 24.51 23.72
C TRP A 146 35.88 23.43 24.44
N SER A 147 35.85 23.41 25.76
CA SER A 147 35.00 22.47 26.52
C SER A 147 33.51 22.86 26.56
N LEU A 148 33.16 24.15 26.44
CA LEU A 148 31.77 24.60 26.45
C LEU A 148 31.05 24.44 25.10
N VAL A 149 31.77 24.34 23.98
CA VAL A 149 31.18 24.09 22.65
C VAL A 149 30.72 22.63 22.46
N LEU A 150 31.17 21.70 23.31
CA LEU A 150 30.75 20.30 23.32
C LEU A 150 29.55 20.02 24.25
N ALA A 151 28.87 21.06 24.76
CA ALA A 151 27.82 20.94 25.77
C ALA A 151 26.56 21.79 25.48
N TRP A 152 26.20 21.93 24.20
CA TRP A 152 24.85 22.33 23.79
C TRP A 152 24.13 21.16 23.11
N PRO A 153 22.92 20.78 23.54
CA PRO A 153 22.05 19.95 22.72
C PRO A 153 21.60 20.79 21.52
N GLY A 154 22.26 20.60 20.39
CA GLY A 154 21.85 21.21 19.13
C GLY A 154 20.44 20.76 18.75
N ASP A 155 19.69 21.66 18.11
CA ASP A 155 18.36 21.36 17.58
C ASP A 155 18.44 20.18 16.60
N GLY A 156 17.37 19.36 16.55
CA GLY A 156 17.43 17.95 16.14
C GLY A 156 18.10 17.69 14.79
N SER A 157 19.38 17.30 14.82
CA SER A 157 20.12 16.92 13.62
C SER A 157 19.61 15.57 13.08
N GLN A 158 18.82 15.62 12.01
CA GLN A 158 18.56 14.46 11.16
C GLN A 158 19.89 13.79 10.80
N ARG A 159 19.97 12.46 10.71
CA ARG A 159 21.13 11.79 10.08
C ARG A 159 21.38 12.45 8.71
N SER A 160 22.57 13.00 8.52
CA SER A 160 22.93 13.68 7.27
C SER A 160 23.19 12.70 6.12
N GLU A 161 23.52 11.44 6.46
CA GLU A 161 23.67 10.34 5.52
C GLU A 161 22.34 10.04 4.81
N SER A 162 22.40 9.91 3.49
CA SER A 162 21.25 9.56 2.66
C SER A 162 20.83 8.12 2.88
N MET A 163 19.52 7.86 2.94
CA MET A 163 19.02 6.49 2.94
C MET A 163 19.25 5.80 1.60
N PHE A 164 18.94 6.49 0.49
CA PHE A 164 18.95 5.91 -0.85
C PHE A 164 19.92 6.61 -1.80
N THR A 165 20.45 5.83 -2.75
CA THR A 165 21.14 6.34 -3.94
C THR A 165 20.56 5.74 -5.21
N ALA A 166 20.43 6.58 -6.24
CA ALA A 166 19.85 6.20 -7.53
C ALA A 166 20.82 5.29 -8.30
N ILE A 167 20.30 4.15 -8.75
CA ILE A 167 21.01 3.16 -9.57
C ILE A 167 20.38 2.97 -10.95
N THR A 168 19.34 3.76 -11.27
CA THR A 168 18.56 3.71 -12.52
C THR A 168 19.45 3.56 -13.76
N ASP A 169 20.42 4.46 -13.99
CA ASP A 169 21.28 4.44 -15.19
C ASP A 169 22.22 3.23 -15.28
N HIS A 170 22.36 2.46 -14.19
CA HIS A 170 23.17 1.24 -14.15
C HIS A 170 22.33 -0.02 -14.37
N VAL A 171 21.18 -0.16 -13.70
CA VAL A 171 20.34 -1.36 -13.78
C VAL A 171 19.24 -1.26 -14.85
N LEU A 172 18.69 -0.07 -15.06
CA LEU A 172 17.51 0.19 -15.88
C LEU A 172 17.60 1.58 -16.58
N PRO A 173 18.64 1.84 -17.38
CA PRO A 173 18.81 3.12 -18.07
C PRO A 173 17.64 3.43 -19.02
N PRO A 174 17.28 4.70 -19.24
CA PRO A 174 16.19 5.08 -20.14
C PRO A 174 16.38 4.58 -21.58
N ASP A 175 15.59 3.57 -21.97
CA ASP A 175 15.50 3.02 -23.33
C ASP A 175 14.05 2.67 -23.69
N TYR A 176 13.72 2.58 -24.98
CA TYR A 176 12.33 2.48 -25.45
C TYR A 176 11.61 1.20 -25.00
N ASP A 177 12.35 0.11 -24.79
CA ASP A 177 11.81 -1.22 -24.57
C ASP A 177 11.77 -1.60 -23.08
N SER A 178 12.67 -1.04 -22.27
CA SER A 178 12.85 -1.38 -20.85
C SER A 178 12.51 -0.24 -19.88
N ASN A 179 12.76 1.02 -20.25
CA ASN A 179 12.46 2.17 -19.39
C ASN A 179 12.08 3.44 -20.21
N PRO A 180 10.95 3.40 -20.95
CA PRO A 180 10.52 4.50 -21.79
C PRO A 180 10.02 5.68 -20.95
N THR A 181 10.30 6.89 -21.45
CA THR A 181 9.67 8.13 -20.98
C THR A 181 8.18 8.14 -21.36
N GLN A 182 7.34 7.50 -20.54
CA GLN A 182 5.89 7.38 -20.74
C GLN A 182 5.11 7.76 -19.46
N LEU A 183 3.80 7.57 -19.46
CA LEU A 183 2.97 7.75 -18.27
C LEU A 183 2.84 6.38 -17.58
N ASN A 184 3.75 6.11 -16.64
CA ASN A 184 3.72 4.93 -15.80
C ASN A 184 2.83 5.19 -14.58
N TYR A 185 2.27 4.14 -14.00
CA TYR A 185 1.47 4.20 -12.77
C TYR A 185 1.74 2.98 -11.88
N GLY A 186 0.72 2.24 -11.44
CA GLY A 186 0.79 1.12 -10.50
C GLY A 186 1.94 0.15 -10.76
N VAL A 187 2.54 -0.33 -9.66
CA VAL A 187 3.65 -1.28 -9.66
C VAL A 187 3.25 -2.47 -8.78
N ALA A 188 3.38 -3.69 -9.30
CA ALA A 188 3.18 -4.94 -8.57
C ALA A 188 4.40 -5.86 -8.70
N VAL A 189 4.59 -6.77 -7.76
CA VAL A 189 5.73 -7.70 -7.75
C VAL A 189 5.25 -9.14 -7.56
N THR A 190 5.68 -10.04 -8.46
CA THR A 190 5.39 -11.48 -8.41
C THR A 190 6.36 -12.27 -9.29
N ASP A 191 6.32 -13.60 -9.22
CA ASP A 191 7.07 -14.52 -10.09
C ASP A 191 6.22 -14.81 -11.36
N VAL A 192 6.56 -14.15 -12.46
CA VAL A 192 5.74 -14.13 -13.69
C VAL A 192 6.11 -15.29 -14.62
N ASP A 193 7.34 -15.81 -14.58
CA ASP A 193 7.74 -16.98 -15.38
C ASP A 193 7.73 -18.32 -14.63
N GLN A 194 7.71 -18.32 -13.29
CA GLN A 194 7.90 -19.45 -12.38
C GLN A 194 9.33 -20.03 -12.38
N ASP A 195 10.35 -19.15 -12.37
CA ASP A 195 11.75 -19.53 -12.07
C ASP A 195 12.19 -19.29 -10.61
N GLY A 196 11.31 -18.71 -9.77
CA GLY A 196 11.58 -18.37 -8.37
C GLY A 196 12.25 -17.00 -8.18
N GLY A 197 12.51 -16.25 -9.26
CA GLY A 197 12.78 -14.81 -9.22
C GLY A 197 11.50 -13.98 -9.09
N PHE A 198 11.67 -12.69 -8.78
CA PHE A 198 10.58 -11.72 -8.83
C PHE A 198 10.74 -10.79 -10.03
N GLU A 199 9.64 -10.61 -10.76
CA GLU A 199 9.48 -9.57 -11.77
C GLU A 199 8.72 -8.37 -11.20
N ILE A 200 9.10 -7.18 -11.66
CA ILE A 200 8.37 -5.95 -11.39
C ILE A 200 7.44 -5.64 -12.55
N ILE A 201 6.13 -5.73 -12.33
CA ILE A 201 5.08 -5.41 -13.30
C ILE A 201 4.71 -3.92 -13.15
N VAL A 202 4.65 -3.19 -14.27
CA VAL A 202 4.34 -1.75 -14.27
C VAL A 202 3.21 -1.43 -15.24
N ALA A 203 2.18 -0.74 -14.75
CA ALA A 203 1.04 -0.28 -15.52
C ALA A 203 1.38 0.93 -16.40
N GLY A 204 1.08 0.84 -17.71
CA GLY A 204 1.31 1.88 -18.71
C GLY A 204 0.02 2.54 -19.23
N TYR A 205 0.00 3.87 -19.27
CA TYR A 205 -1.11 4.68 -19.79
C TYR A 205 -0.74 5.36 -21.10
N ASN A 206 -1.51 5.12 -22.18
CA ASN A 206 -1.14 5.44 -23.57
C ASN A 206 0.25 4.90 -24.02
N GLY A 207 0.72 3.83 -23.37
CA GLY A 207 2.00 3.16 -23.63
C GLY A 207 1.94 1.71 -23.12
N PRO A 208 2.88 0.84 -23.51
CA PRO A 208 2.87 -0.55 -23.08
C PRO A 208 3.11 -0.69 -21.56
N ASN A 209 2.49 -1.70 -20.96
CA ASN A 209 2.92 -2.23 -19.66
C ASN A 209 4.32 -2.85 -19.78
N MET A 210 5.00 -3.00 -18.65
CA MET A 210 6.33 -3.62 -18.56
C MET A 210 6.36 -4.75 -17.53
N VAL A 211 7.23 -5.73 -17.75
CA VAL A 211 7.48 -6.86 -16.83
C VAL A 211 8.98 -7.03 -16.71
N LEU A 212 9.57 -6.53 -15.64
CA LEU A 212 11.01 -6.34 -15.50
C LEU A 212 11.64 -7.44 -14.64
N LYS A 213 12.43 -8.33 -15.24
CA LYS A 213 13.21 -9.38 -14.54
C LYS A 213 14.66 -8.94 -14.32
N TYR A 214 15.28 -9.28 -13.19
CA TYR A 214 16.70 -8.97 -12.95
C TYR A 214 17.63 -10.04 -13.55
N ASP A 215 18.34 -9.69 -14.62
CA ASP A 215 19.38 -10.52 -15.20
C ASP A 215 20.68 -10.40 -14.38
N LYS A 216 20.95 -11.42 -13.56
CA LYS A 216 22.15 -11.51 -12.70
C LYS A 216 23.47 -11.57 -13.47
N ALA A 217 23.47 -11.93 -14.76
CA ALA A 217 24.67 -11.98 -15.60
C ALA A 217 24.96 -10.62 -16.28
N ARG A 218 23.91 -9.88 -16.65
CA ARG A 218 24.00 -8.49 -17.18
C ARG A 218 24.04 -7.44 -16.06
N ARG A 219 23.64 -7.80 -14.83
CA ARG A 219 23.40 -6.90 -13.69
C ARG A 219 22.40 -5.79 -14.01
N ARG A 220 21.35 -6.13 -14.74
CA ARG A 220 20.33 -5.19 -15.24
C ARG A 220 18.94 -5.79 -15.16
N LEU A 221 17.96 -4.91 -14.95
CA LEU A 221 16.55 -5.23 -15.21
C LEU A 221 16.34 -5.27 -16.74
N VAL A 222 15.59 -6.27 -17.20
CA VAL A 222 15.24 -6.49 -18.61
C VAL A 222 13.74 -6.76 -18.74
N ASN A 223 13.09 -6.18 -19.75
CA ASN A 223 11.66 -6.38 -19.96
C ASN A 223 11.38 -7.73 -20.66
N LEU A 224 10.61 -8.60 -20.03
CA LEU A 224 10.13 -9.86 -20.61
C LEU A 224 9.02 -9.62 -21.65
N ALA A 225 8.20 -8.58 -21.43
CA ALA A 225 7.09 -8.20 -22.29
C ALA A 225 7.60 -7.42 -23.52
N VAL A 226 8.35 -8.08 -24.40
CA VAL A 226 8.96 -7.54 -25.63
C VAL A 226 7.95 -7.40 -26.80
N ASP A 227 8.20 -6.48 -27.74
CA ASP A 227 7.35 -6.21 -28.93
C ASP A 227 7.46 -7.30 -30.02
N GLU A 228 7.67 -8.57 -29.62
CA GLU A 228 7.78 -9.75 -30.48
C GLU A 228 6.50 -10.58 -30.36
N HIS A 229 5.72 -10.71 -31.45
CA HIS A 229 4.38 -11.31 -31.41
C HIS A 229 4.34 -12.77 -30.94
N ASP A 230 5.41 -13.52 -31.22
CA ASP A 230 5.57 -14.93 -30.83
C ASP A 230 6.08 -15.10 -29.38
N SER A 231 6.35 -14.00 -28.65
CA SER A 231 6.75 -14.05 -27.24
C SER A 231 5.56 -14.41 -26.34
N PRO A 232 5.70 -15.35 -25.38
CA PRO A 232 4.61 -15.73 -24.48
C PRO A 232 4.15 -14.58 -23.58
N TYR A 233 4.97 -13.54 -23.39
CA TYR A 233 4.65 -12.34 -22.61
C TYR A 233 4.10 -11.17 -23.44
N HIS A 234 4.02 -11.30 -24.78
CA HIS A 234 3.61 -10.21 -25.68
C HIS A 234 2.25 -9.60 -25.30
N ALA A 235 1.29 -10.42 -24.88
CA ALA A 235 -0.05 -9.99 -24.51
C ALA A 235 -0.06 -9.04 -23.30
N LEU A 236 0.85 -9.22 -22.33
CA LEU A 236 0.91 -8.40 -21.12
C LEU A 236 1.23 -6.92 -21.43
N ARG A 237 1.89 -6.64 -22.56
CA ARG A 237 2.19 -5.26 -23.01
C ARG A 237 0.94 -4.39 -23.13
N ASP A 238 -0.20 -4.99 -23.48
CA ASP A 238 -1.49 -4.36 -23.81
C ASP A 238 -1.39 -2.88 -24.25
N ARG A 239 -0.68 -2.63 -25.36
CA ARG A 239 -0.37 -1.27 -25.84
C ARG A 239 -1.59 -0.42 -26.23
N GLN A 240 -2.78 -1.01 -26.27
CA GLN A 240 -4.07 -0.31 -26.47
C GLN A 240 -4.83 -0.11 -25.15
N GLY A 241 -4.44 -0.83 -24.11
CA GLY A 241 -4.81 -0.56 -22.73
C GLY A 241 -4.36 0.82 -22.27
N ASN A 242 -4.89 1.18 -21.11
CA ASN A 242 -4.65 2.46 -20.45
C ASN A 242 -4.58 2.15 -18.95
N ALA A 243 -3.65 1.25 -18.61
CA ALA A 243 -3.51 0.70 -17.29
C ALA A 243 -3.02 1.79 -16.34
N ILE A 244 -3.63 1.83 -15.16
CA ILE A 244 -3.16 2.67 -14.06
C ILE A 244 -2.87 1.87 -12.80
N GLY A 245 -3.47 0.70 -12.62
CA GLY A 245 -3.22 -0.15 -11.45
C GLY A 245 -3.00 -1.59 -11.84
N VAL A 246 -2.28 -2.31 -10.99
CA VAL A 246 -1.95 -3.72 -11.18
C VAL A 246 -1.91 -4.45 -9.85
N ALA A 247 -2.38 -5.69 -9.84
CA ALA A 247 -2.22 -6.66 -8.75
C ALA A 247 -2.09 -8.07 -9.35
N ALA A 248 -1.49 -8.99 -8.62
CA ALA A 248 -1.29 -10.37 -9.04
C ALA A 248 -1.73 -11.37 -7.96
N CYS A 249 -2.59 -12.33 -8.30
CA CYS A 249 -2.99 -13.39 -7.37
C CYS A 249 -3.58 -14.64 -8.04
N ASP A 250 -3.48 -15.78 -7.36
CA ASP A 250 -3.96 -17.09 -7.82
C ASP A 250 -5.49 -17.22 -7.64
N ILE A 251 -6.25 -17.00 -8.71
CA ILE A 251 -7.71 -16.92 -8.66
C ILE A 251 -8.32 -18.29 -8.94
N ASP A 252 -7.77 -19.04 -9.90
CA ASP A 252 -8.23 -20.38 -10.24
C ASP A 252 -7.52 -21.52 -9.49
N GLY A 253 -6.63 -21.17 -8.54
CA GLY A 253 -6.00 -22.06 -7.56
C GLY A 253 -5.18 -23.15 -8.22
N ASP A 254 -4.29 -22.76 -9.14
CA ASP A 254 -3.34 -23.64 -9.83
C ASP A 254 -1.87 -23.45 -9.39
N GLY A 255 -1.60 -22.45 -8.55
CA GLY A 255 -0.28 -22.14 -8.02
C GLY A 255 0.50 -21.06 -8.79
N ARG A 256 -0.06 -20.51 -9.87
CA ARG A 256 0.44 -19.31 -10.56
C ARG A 256 -0.48 -18.13 -10.25
N GLU A 257 0.07 -16.92 -10.17
CA GLU A 257 -0.75 -15.71 -10.02
C GLU A 257 -1.24 -15.20 -11.38
N GLU A 258 -2.54 -14.95 -11.51
CA GLU A 258 -3.11 -14.16 -12.60
C GLU A 258 -2.77 -12.67 -12.39
N ILE A 259 -2.55 -11.92 -13.48
CA ILE A 259 -2.21 -10.49 -13.43
C ILE A 259 -3.42 -9.66 -13.84
N TYR A 260 -3.97 -8.87 -12.92
CA TYR A 260 -5.05 -7.92 -13.22
C TYR A 260 -4.49 -6.54 -13.57
N PHE A 261 -4.87 -5.99 -14.71
CA PHE A 261 -4.62 -4.59 -15.05
C PHE A 261 -5.91 -3.78 -14.96
N LEU A 262 -5.93 -2.86 -14.01
CA LEU A 262 -6.97 -1.85 -13.88
C LEU A 262 -6.76 -0.78 -14.96
N ASN A 263 -7.67 -0.73 -15.93
CA ASN A 263 -7.67 0.21 -17.04
C ASN A 263 -8.57 1.41 -16.72
N THR A 264 -8.07 2.61 -17.00
CA THR A 264 -8.90 3.83 -16.98
C THR A 264 -9.01 4.43 -18.38
N ASN A 265 -9.88 5.42 -18.52
CA ASN A 265 -10.01 6.21 -19.73
C ASN A 265 -10.15 7.69 -19.34
N ASN A 266 -10.59 8.54 -20.27
CA ASN A 266 -10.89 9.95 -20.00
C ASN A 266 -12.06 10.19 -19.01
N ALA A 267 -12.72 9.14 -18.47
CA ALA A 267 -13.70 9.29 -17.40
C ALA A 267 -13.01 9.29 -16.02
N PHE A 268 -13.14 10.40 -15.31
CA PHE A 268 -12.61 10.53 -13.95
C PHE A 268 -13.38 9.65 -12.95
N SER A 269 -14.71 9.54 -13.12
CA SER A 269 -15.62 8.74 -12.30
C SER A 269 -16.82 8.22 -13.12
N GLY A 270 -17.48 7.17 -12.63
CA GLY A 270 -18.64 6.56 -13.28
C GLY A 270 -18.26 5.50 -14.32
N VAL A 271 -18.85 5.55 -15.51
CA VAL A 271 -18.69 4.54 -16.57
C VAL A 271 -17.42 4.74 -17.38
N ALA A 272 -16.62 3.68 -17.53
CA ALA A 272 -15.47 3.61 -18.42
C ALA A 272 -15.86 3.04 -19.81
N THR A 273 -15.05 3.34 -20.83
CA THR A 273 -15.24 2.85 -22.21
C THR A 273 -14.35 1.67 -22.58
N TYR A 274 -13.30 1.44 -21.80
CA TYR A 274 -12.50 0.23 -21.82
C TYR A 274 -12.85 -0.60 -20.58
N THR A 275 -12.62 -1.90 -20.67
CA THR A 275 -12.66 -2.79 -19.50
C THR A 275 -11.28 -2.94 -18.91
N ASP A 276 -11.23 -3.27 -17.63
CA ASP A 276 -10.07 -3.91 -17.02
C ASP A 276 -9.75 -5.24 -17.72
N LYS A 277 -8.56 -5.78 -17.45
CA LYS A 277 -8.08 -7.06 -17.99
C LYS A 277 -7.56 -7.97 -16.89
N LEU A 278 -7.69 -9.28 -17.11
CA LEU A 278 -7.14 -10.30 -16.23
C LEU A 278 -6.39 -11.31 -17.09
N PHE A 279 -5.07 -11.35 -16.97
CA PHE A 279 -4.23 -12.25 -17.74
C PHE A 279 -3.96 -13.53 -16.96
N LYS A 280 -4.25 -14.69 -17.56
CA LYS A 280 -3.80 -16.01 -17.09
C LYS A 280 -2.77 -16.58 -18.05
N PHE A 281 -1.76 -17.27 -17.53
CA PHE A 281 -0.85 -18.06 -18.36
C PHE A 281 -1.50 -19.40 -18.71
N ARG A 282 -1.92 -19.58 -19.96
CA ARG A 282 -2.48 -20.85 -20.48
C ARG A 282 -2.02 -21.07 -21.92
N ASN A 283 -2.11 -22.30 -22.41
CA ASN A 283 -1.66 -22.65 -23.77
C ASN A 283 -0.20 -22.20 -24.10
N GLY A 284 0.66 -22.08 -23.08
CA GLY A 284 2.05 -21.64 -23.20
C GLY A 284 2.29 -20.13 -23.36
N HIS A 285 1.27 -19.28 -23.17
CA HIS A 285 1.38 -17.82 -23.25
C HIS A 285 0.38 -17.12 -22.30
N TRP A 286 0.51 -15.79 -22.14
CA TRP A 286 -0.46 -15.01 -21.37
C TRP A 286 -1.69 -14.64 -22.22
N GLU A 287 -2.90 -14.88 -21.71
CA GLU A 287 -4.18 -14.61 -22.35
C GLU A 287 -5.12 -13.81 -21.44
N ASP A 288 -5.84 -12.82 -21.98
CA ASP A 288 -6.83 -12.00 -21.23
C ASP A 288 -8.18 -12.75 -21.07
N ILE A 289 -8.38 -13.38 -19.92
CA ILE A 289 -9.56 -14.20 -19.65
C ILE A 289 -10.84 -13.38 -19.39
N LEU A 290 -10.77 -12.05 -19.22
CA LEU A 290 -11.97 -11.21 -19.23
C LEU A 290 -12.57 -11.01 -20.63
N SER A 291 -11.79 -11.29 -21.68
CA SER A 291 -12.27 -11.29 -23.08
C SER A 291 -12.99 -12.59 -23.48
N ASP A 292 -12.82 -13.68 -22.72
CA ASP A 292 -13.50 -14.97 -22.93
C ASP A 292 -15.03 -14.79 -22.87
N GLU A 293 -15.76 -15.53 -23.70
CA GLU A 293 -17.21 -15.35 -23.86
C GLU A 293 -18.02 -15.50 -22.56
N VAL A 294 -17.57 -16.36 -21.65
CA VAL A 294 -18.17 -16.55 -20.32
C VAL A 294 -18.01 -15.33 -19.40
N ASN A 295 -16.93 -14.55 -19.54
CA ASN A 295 -16.57 -13.48 -18.60
C ASN A 295 -16.92 -12.06 -19.09
N ARG A 296 -17.38 -11.90 -20.34
CA ARG A 296 -17.72 -10.59 -20.94
C ARG A 296 -18.75 -9.75 -20.16
N GLY A 297 -19.55 -10.38 -19.30
CA GLY A 297 -20.50 -9.71 -18.41
C GLY A 297 -19.89 -9.19 -17.10
N VAL A 298 -18.73 -9.73 -16.69
CA VAL A 298 -18.10 -9.54 -15.38
C VAL A 298 -17.04 -8.44 -15.40
N ALA A 299 -16.32 -8.31 -16.53
CA ALA A 299 -15.26 -7.33 -16.73
C ALA A 299 -15.73 -5.91 -16.36
N SER A 300 -15.04 -5.28 -15.41
CA SER A 300 -15.40 -3.95 -14.89
C SER A 300 -15.54 -2.92 -16.01
N ARG A 301 -16.61 -2.12 -15.95
CA ARG A 301 -16.93 -1.04 -16.91
C ARG A 301 -16.99 0.31 -16.23
N PHE A 302 -16.24 0.48 -15.14
CA PHE A 302 -16.27 1.65 -14.28
C PHE A 302 -14.87 2.24 -14.11
N ALA A 303 -14.81 3.51 -13.68
CA ALA A 303 -13.56 4.22 -13.48
C ALA A 303 -12.87 3.77 -12.18
N GLY A 304 -12.20 2.61 -12.24
CA GLY A 304 -11.37 2.08 -11.16
C GLY A 304 -10.23 3.03 -10.76
N ARG A 305 -9.79 2.93 -9.49
CA ARG A 305 -8.74 3.79 -8.90
C ARG A 305 -7.83 3.09 -7.89
N SER A 306 -8.12 1.87 -7.46
CA SER A 306 -7.13 0.90 -7.00
C SER A 306 -7.70 -0.51 -7.09
N VAL A 307 -6.82 -1.51 -7.06
CA VAL A 307 -7.12 -2.93 -7.07
C VAL A 307 -6.39 -3.61 -5.91
N ALA A 308 -6.93 -4.70 -5.39
CA ALA A 308 -6.30 -5.56 -4.39
C ALA A 308 -6.84 -7.01 -4.47
N CYS A 309 -6.04 -7.97 -4.08
CA CYS A 309 -6.34 -9.39 -3.99
C CYS A 309 -6.77 -9.80 -2.56
N VAL A 310 -7.83 -10.59 -2.42
CA VAL A 310 -8.45 -10.94 -1.12
C VAL A 310 -8.81 -12.43 -1.07
N ASP A 311 -8.15 -13.24 -0.22
CA ASP A 311 -8.69 -14.58 0.12
C ASP A 311 -9.75 -14.44 1.21
N ARG A 312 -10.92 -13.93 0.82
CA ARG A 312 -12.01 -13.62 1.76
C ARG A 312 -12.57 -14.86 2.47
N THR A 313 -12.22 -16.08 2.04
CA THR A 313 -12.78 -17.34 2.54
C THR A 313 -11.77 -18.29 3.17
N GLY A 314 -10.47 -17.95 3.19
CA GLY A 314 -9.41 -18.86 3.63
C GLY A 314 -9.23 -20.07 2.70
N SER A 315 -9.61 -19.93 1.44
CA SER A 315 -9.63 -21.01 0.45
C SER A 315 -8.28 -21.24 -0.23
N GLY A 316 -7.34 -20.30 -0.12
CA GLY A 316 -6.14 -20.18 -0.92
C GLY A 316 -6.36 -19.67 -2.35
N ARG A 317 -7.58 -19.25 -2.72
CA ARG A 317 -7.95 -18.59 -3.98
C ARG A 317 -8.35 -17.16 -3.70
N TYR A 318 -8.02 -16.26 -4.62
CA TYR A 318 -8.22 -14.83 -4.42
C TYR A 318 -9.43 -14.27 -5.17
N SER A 319 -10.14 -13.36 -4.52
CA SER A 319 -11.09 -12.43 -5.12
C SER A 319 -10.38 -11.10 -5.42
N ILE A 320 -10.65 -10.48 -6.56
CA ILE A 320 -10.11 -9.16 -6.94
C ILE A 320 -11.08 -8.06 -6.48
N TYR A 321 -10.70 -7.31 -5.45
CA TYR A 321 -11.42 -6.12 -5.00
C TYR A 321 -11.01 -4.89 -5.83
N ILE A 322 -12.00 -4.11 -6.28
CA ILE A 322 -11.81 -2.96 -7.18
C ILE A 322 -12.45 -1.72 -6.57
N ALA A 323 -11.61 -0.78 -6.14
CA ALA A 323 -12.04 0.52 -5.64
C ALA A 323 -12.40 1.45 -6.82
N ASN A 324 -13.70 1.50 -7.14
CA ASN A 324 -14.23 2.34 -8.21
C ASN A 324 -14.52 3.78 -7.75
N TYR A 325 -14.24 4.77 -8.61
CA TYR A 325 -14.73 6.12 -8.41
C TYR A 325 -16.16 6.22 -8.94
N ALA A 326 -17.13 6.11 -8.03
CA ALA A 326 -18.55 6.26 -8.32
C ALA A 326 -18.92 7.67 -8.82
N ASN A 327 -19.91 7.73 -9.70
CA ASN A 327 -20.61 8.97 -10.07
C ASN A 327 -22.08 8.87 -9.65
N GLY A 328 -22.38 9.40 -8.45
CA GLY A 328 -23.71 9.36 -7.84
C GLY A 328 -24.14 7.94 -7.45
N ARG A 329 -24.79 7.22 -8.38
CA ARG A 329 -25.27 5.83 -8.19
C ARG A 329 -24.72 4.86 -9.24
N VAL A 330 -23.64 5.23 -9.94
CA VAL A 330 -23.06 4.47 -11.04
C VAL A 330 -21.58 4.22 -10.76
N GLY A 331 -21.13 2.98 -10.89
CA GLY A 331 -19.79 2.53 -10.53
C GLY A 331 -19.60 2.28 -9.03
N PRO A 332 -20.34 1.33 -8.42
CA PRO A 332 -20.00 0.83 -7.10
C PRO A 332 -18.66 0.08 -7.14
N HIS A 333 -18.05 -0.13 -5.97
CA HIS A 333 -16.91 -1.05 -5.83
C HIS A 333 -17.33 -2.47 -6.24
N ALA A 334 -16.39 -3.22 -6.82
CA ALA A 334 -16.62 -4.58 -7.33
C ALA A 334 -15.66 -5.59 -6.67
N LEU A 335 -16.01 -6.88 -6.73
CA LEU A 335 -15.26 -7.97 -6.09
C LEU A 335 -15.38 -9.21 -7.00
N ILE A 336 -14.44 -9.35 -7.94
CA ILE A 336 -14.48 -10.37 -8.98
C ILE A 336 -13.78 -11.65 -8.49
N GLU A 337 -14.45 -12.79 -8.57
CA GLU A 337 -13.87 -14.08 -8.16
C GLU A 337 -14.32 -15.25 -9.05
N MET A 338 -13.68 -16.40 -8.89
CA MET A 338 -13.98 -17.61 -9.65
C MET A 338 -15.30 -18.28 -9.21
N ASP A 339 -16.20 -18.47 -10.17
CA ASP A 339 -17.31 -19.41 -10.04
C ASP A 339 -16.79 -20.85 -10.14
N THR A 340 -16.59 -21.47 -8.98
CA THR A 340 -16.09 -22.86 -8.88
C THR A 340 -17.08 -23.91 -9.41
N ALA A 341 -18.34 -23.57 -9.66
CA ALA A 341 -19.36 -24.47 -10.20
C ALA A 341 -19.53 -24.33 -11.74
N ALA A 342 -19.30 -23.14 -12.29
CA ALA A 342 -19.34 -22.87 -13.73
C ALA A 342 -18.00 -23.07 -14.45
N SER A 343 -16.88 -23.11 -13.71
CA SER A 343 -15.53 -23.29 -14.26
C SER A 343 -15.16 -24.75 -14.57
N ASP A 344 -14.21 -24.92 -15.50
CA ASP A 344 -13.49 -26.17 -15.74
C ASP A 344 -12.01 -25.89 -16.04
N PRO A 345 -11.15 -25.71 -15.01
CA PRO A 345 -9.73 -25.42 -15.18
C PRO A 345 -8.97 -26.50 -15.96
N LYS A 346 -9.46 -27.75 -15.95
CA LYS A 346 -8.87 -28.86 -16.75
C LYS A 346 -9.07 -28.67 -18.26
N ARG A 347 -9.95 -27.75 -18.67
CA ARG A 347 -10.13 -27.26 -20.04
C ARG A 347 -9.66 -25.81 -20.23
N GLY A 348 -9.02 -25.20 -19.23
CA GLY A 348 -8.62 -23.78 -19.23
C GLY A 348 -9.79 -22.80 -19.12
N ILE A 349 -10.97 -23.25 -18.69
CA ILE A 349 -12.18 -22.44 -18.54
C ILE A 349 -12.27 -21.94 -17.10
N VAL A 350 -12.01 -20.64 -16.90
CA VAL A 350 -12.23 -19.95 -15.64
C VAL A 350 -13.44 -19.04 -15.82
N ALA A 351 -14.55 -19.38 -15.18
CA ALA A 351 -15.75 -18.55 -15.12
C ALA A 351 -15.67 -17.65 -13.89
N LEU A 352 -16.03 -16.37 -14.04
CA LEU A 352 -15.93 -15.36 -12.99
C LEU A 352 -17.32 -14.79 -12.64
N ASN A 353 -17.47 -14.24 -11.44
CA ASN A 353 -18.64 -13.47 -10.99
C ASN A 353 -18.18 -12.22 -10.21
N ASP A 354 -18.95 -11.13 -10.24
CA ASP A 354 -18.81 -10.01 -9.30
C ASP A 354 -19.74 -10.26 -8.10
N VAL A 355 -19.16 -10.49 -6.93
CA VAL A 355 -19.88 -10.83 -5.69
C VAL A 355 -19.93 -9.68 -4.69
N ALA A 356 -19.54 -8.45 -5.08
CA ALA A 356 -19.43 -7.31 -4.16
C ALA A 356 -20.72 -6.97 -3.40
N ALA A 357 -21.89 -7.24 -4.02
CA ALA A 357 -23.18 -7.03 -3.39
C ALA A 357 -23.47 -8.06 -2.29
N ASP A 358 -23.20 -9.34 -2.55
CA ASP A 358 -23.45 -10.43 -1.62
C ASP A 358 -22.42 -10.46 -0.48
N ALA A 359 -21.18 -10.03 -0.77
CA ALA A 359 -20.13 -9.83 0.23
C ALA A 359 -20.32 -8.55 1.08
N GLY A 360 -21.19 -7.62 0.68
CA GLY A 360 -21.47 -6.37 1.41
C GLY A 360 -20.51 -5.20 1.16
N VAL A 361 -19.63 -5.30 0.15
CA VAL A 361 -18.55 -4.33 -0.14
C VAL A 361 -18.84 -3.34 -1.26
N ASN A 362 -20.00 -3.42 -1.93
CA ASN A 362 -20.41 -2.64 -3.12
C ASN A 362 -20.72 -1.14 -2.89
N LYS A 363 -19.83 -0.43 -2.19
CA LYS A 363 -20.00 0.99 -1.83
C LYS A 363 -19.93 1.92 -3.04
N LEU A 364 -20.55 3.08 -2.93
CA LEU A 364 -20.55 4.17 -3.91
C LEU A 364 -19.81 5.39 -3.34
N THR A 365 -18.54 5.56 -3.69
CA THR A 365 -17.68 6.64 -3.18
C THR A 365 -16.57 6.96 -4.19
N GLY A 366 -15.65 7.87 -3.86
CA GLY A 366 -14.44 8.11 -4.64
C GLY A 366 -13.29 7.19 -4.27
N GLY A 367 -13.40 5.88 -4.55
CA GLY A 367 -12.39 4.86 -4.18
C GLY A 367 -10.94 5.26 -4.48
N ARG A 368 -10.02 5.03 -3.55
CA ARG A 368 -8.57 5.26 -3.69
C ARG A 368 -7.80 4.03 -3.19
N GLY A 369 -6.74 4.20 -2.41
CA GLY A 369 -5.87 3.12 -1.95
C GLY A 369 -6.65 2.03 -1.21
N VAL A 370 -6.12 0.82 -1.30
CA VAL A 370 -6.70 -0.36 -0.66
C VAL A 370 -5.56 -1.11 0.01
N ALA A 371 -5.80 -1.60 1.22
CA ALA A 371 -4.92 -2.56 1.86
C ALA A 371 -5.72 -3.75 2.39
N VAL A 372 -5.13 -4.95 2.27
CA VAL A 372 -5.79 -6.22 2.61
C VAL A 372 -4.92 -7.00 3.56
N GLY A 373 -5.49 -7.43 4.68
CA GLY A 373 -4.78 -8.19 5.71
C GLY A 373 -5.63 -8.43 6.97
N PRO A 374 -5.08 -9.10 7.99
CA PRO A 374 -5.74 -9.37 9.26
C PRO A 374 -5.71 -8.13 10.16
N ILE A 375 -6.56 -7.14 9.88
CA ILE A 375 -6.52 -5.81 10.51
C ILE A 375 -7.26 -5.82 11.86
N LEU A 376 -8.51 -6.26 11.87
CA LEU A 376 -9.37 -6.44 13.05
C LEU A 376 -9.53 -7.91 13.41
N SER A 377 -9.36 -8.79 12.42
CA SER A 377 -9.48 -10.23 12.53
C SER A 377 -8.13 -10.87 12.85
N ASP A 378 -8.08 -11.91 13.70
CA ASP A 378 -6.82 -12.58 14.08
C ASP A 378 -6.04 -13.17 12.89
N ALA A 379 -6.75 -13.49 11.80
CA ALA A 379 -6.23 -14.19 10.63
C ALA A 379 -6.97 -13.85 9.32
N ALA A 380 -8.30 -13.75 9.34
CA ALA A 380 -9.10 -13.51 8.13
C ALA A 380 -8.75 -12.17 7.45
N SER A 381 -8.76 -12.15 6.12
CA SER A 381 -8.46 -10.93 5.35
C SER A 381 -9.61 -9.93 5.44
N ASP A 382 -9.37 -8.83 6.17
CA ASP A 382 -10.16 -7.60 6.17
C ASP A 382 -9.69 -6.68 5.03
N ILE A 383 -10.50 -5.68 4.65
CA ILE A 383 -10.17 -4.72 3.58
C ILE A 383 -10.29 -3.28 4.11
N PHE A 384 -9.18 -2.55 4.17
CA PHE A 384 -9.19 -1.10 4.35
C PHE A 384 -9.28 -0.40 2.99
N CYS A 385 -10.09 0.64 2.88
CA CYS A 385 -10.27 1.42 1.65
C CYS A 385 -10.24 2.92 1.93
N ASP A 386 -9.18 3.57 1.45
CA ASP A 386 -9.03 5.02 1.37
C ASP A 386 -9.98 5.61 0.32
N ASN A 387 -10.53 6.80 0.57
CA ASN A 387 -11.55 7.42 -0.29
C ASN A 387 -11.35 8.93 -0.49
N GLU A 388 -11.92 9.46 -1.57
CA GLU A 388 -11.92 10.89 -1.90
C GLU A 388 -13.36 11.46 -1.91
N ASN A 389 -13.58 12.54 -1.15
CA ASN A 389 -14.88 13.21 -0.98
C ASN A 389 -15.95 12.39 -0.24
N GLY A 390 -15.52 11.51 0.66
CA GLY A 390 -16.39 10.68 1.49
C GLY A 390 -15.61 9.93 2.56
N ALA A 391 -16.31 9.19 3.42
CA ALA A 391 -15.71 8.37 4.46
C ALA A 391 -14.81 7.26 3.89
N ASN A 392 -13.69 6.99 4.56
CA ASN A 392 -12.92 5.76 4.44
C ASN A 392 -13.72 4.56 4.97
N PHE A 393 -13.38 3.34 4.52
CA PHE A 393 -14.01 2.09 4.97
C PHE A 393 -13.00 1.14 5.60
N LEU A 394 -13.45 0.34 6.56
CA LEU A 394 -12.73 -0.85 7.02
C LEU A 394 -13.72 -2.01 7.09
N PHE A 395 -13.67 -2.86 6.08
CA PHE A 395 -14.51 -4.04 5.96
C PHE A 395 -13.93 -5.17 6.81
N GLN A 396 -14.55 -5.43 7.96
CA GLN A 396 -14.21 -6.58 8.79
C GLN A 396 -14.87 -7.84 8.21
N ASN A 397 -14.06 -8.85 7.92
CA ASN A 397 -14.52 -10.16 7.48
C ASN A 397 -15.23 -10.89 8.64
N GLN A 398 -16.43 -11.43 8.39
CA GLN A 398 -17.21 -12.13 9.41
C GLN A 398 -16.85 -13.63 9.55
N GLY A 399 -15.87 -14.11 8.78
CA GLY A 399 -15.42 -15.51 8.78
C GLY A 399 -16.20 -16.43 7.83
N ASP A 400 -17.26 -15.93 7.21
CA ASP A 400 -17.99 -16.56 6.10
C ASP A 400 -17.70 -15.89 4.73
N GLY A 401 -16.78 -14.92 4.71
CA GLY A 401 -16.45 -14.11 3.54
C GLY A 401 -17.43 -12.98 3.22
N THR A 402 -18.41 -12.72 4.10
CA THR A 402 -19.16 -11.46 4.10
C THR A 402 -18.47 -10.43 5.00
N PHE A 403 -18.77 -9.15 4.78
CA PHE A 403 -18.09 -8.04 5.44
C PHE A 403 -19.03 -7.04 6.12
N ILE A 404 -18.57 -6.45 7.23
CA ILE A 404 -19.20 -5.32 7.89
C ILE A 404 -18.24 -4.13 7.88
N ASP A 405 -18.73 -2.96 7.47
CA ASP A 405 -17.95 -1.71 7.47
C ASP A 405 -17.91 -1.11 8.89
N MET A 406 -16.73 -1.23 9.52
CA MET A 406 -16.49 -0.89 10.91
C MET A 406 -15.86 0.49 11.11
N ALA A 407 -15.34 1.15 10.07
CA ALA A 407 -14.53 2.37 10.19
C ALA A 407 -15.17 3.50 11.03
N PRO A 408 -16.46 3.88 10.84
CA PRO A 408 -17.09 4.91 11.66
C PRO A 408 -17.30 4.49 13.13
N SER A 409 -17.35 3.18 13.39
CA SER A 409 -17.55 2.66 14.75
C SER A 409 -16.27 2.70 15.59
N ILE A 410 -15.09 2.66 14.96
CA ILE A 410 -13.76 2.57 15.59
C ILE A 410 -12.92 3.85 15.49
N GLY A 411 -13.21 4.74 14.53
CA GLY A 411 -12.52 6.03 14.34
C GLY A 411 -11.57 6.11 13.15
N LEU A 412 -11.84 5.33 12.08
CA LEU A 412 -11.03 5.27 10.85
C LEU A 412 -11.75 5.85 9.61
N ASP A 413 -12.90 6.50 9.77
CA ASP A 413 -13.71 6.98 8.65
C ASP A 413 -13.24 8.32 8.05
N ASP A 414 -12.51 9.14 8.82
CA ASP A 414 -11.92 10.46 8.45
C ASP A 414 -12.59 11.20 7.27
N PRO A 415 -13.90 11.48 7.33
CA PRO A 415 -14.75 11.74 6.15
C PRO A 415 -14.54 13.11 5.50
N TYR A 416 -13.55 13.87 5.96
CA TYR A 416 -13.19 15.21 5.49
C TYR A 416 -11.82 15.25 4.79
N GLN A 417 -11.15 14.10 4.65
CA GLN A 417 -9.88 13.99 3.94
C GLN A 417 -10.03 13.30 2.59
N HIS A 418 -8.89 12.98 1.98
CA HIS A 418 -8.75 12.55 0.59
C HIS A 418 -7.66 11.50 0.52
N GLY A 419 -7.97 10.30 1.01
CA GLY A 419 -7.06 9.16 1.08
C GLY A 419 -6.42 8.84 -0.26
N ARG A 420 -5.24 8.23 -0.22
CA ARG A 420 -4.42 7.95 -1.40
C ARG A 420 -3.73 6.62 -1.29
N GLY A 421 -2.65 6.56 -0.52
CA GLY A 421 -1.80 5.40 -0.38
C GLY A 421 -1.73 4.96 1.06
N VAL A 422 -1.88 3.66 1.29
CA VAL A 422 -1.96 3.03 2.61
C VAL A 422 -0.92 1.91 2.75
N ALA A 423 -0.35 1.75 3.94
CA ALA A 423 0.42 0.56 4.31
C ALA A 423 -0.01 0.05 5.69
N LEU A 424 0.12 -1.26 5.89
CA LEU A 424 -0.19 -1.98 7.14
C LEU A 424 1.10 -2.46 7.78
N ALA A 425 1.24 -2.30 9.10
CA ALA A 425 2.39 -2.78 9.85
C ALA A 425 2.08 -2.92 11.34
N ASP A 426 3.09 -3.29 12.13
CA ASP A 426 3.09 -3.16 13.60
C ASP A 426 4.16 -2.12 13.96
N PHE A 427 3.73 -0.88 14.27
CA PHE A 427 4.62 0.27 14.43
C PHE A 427 5.08 0.50 15.87
N ASN A 428 4.45 -0.15 16.85
CA ASN A 428 4.86 -0.10 18.26
C ASN A 428 5.42 -1.46 18.77
N ARG A 429 5.39 -2.51 17.94
CA ARG A 429 5.67 -3.91 18.29
C ARG A 429 4.80 -4.36 19.45
N ASP A 430 3.48 -4.26 19.28
CA ASP A 430 2.46 -4.74 20.23
C ASP A 430 1.59 -5.90 19.72
N GLY A 431 1.90 -6.45 18.54
CA GLY A 431 1.28 -7.66 17.98
C GLY A 431 -0.01 -7.41 17.21
N LYS A 432 -0.43 -6.14 17.07
CA LYS A 432 -1.61 -5.72 16.30
C LYS A 432 -1.22 -5.06 14.98
N VAL A 433 -2.23 -4.83 14.13
CA VAL A 433 -2.06 -4.19 12.82
C VAL A 433 -2.50 -2.74 12.90
N ASP A 434 -1.51 -1.87 12.74
CA ASP A 434 -1.62 -0.43 12.62
C ASP A 434 -1.79 -0.01 11.15
N ILE A 435 -2.24 1.23 10.92
CA ILE A 435 -2.48 1.76 9.57
C ILE A 435 -1.80 3.12 9.41
N ILE A 436 -0.94 3.25 8.40
CA ILE A 436 -0.44 4.55 7.91
C ILE A 436 -1.04 4.85 6.55
N TYR A 437 -1.55 6.06 6.34
CA TYR A 437 -1.95 6.50 5.00
C TYR A 437 -1.71 7.99 4.73
N GLY A 438 -1.49 8.28 3.45
CA GLY A 438 -1.23 9.62 2.92
C GLY A 438 -2.50 10.27 2.40
N ASN A 439 -2.68 11.55 2.71
CA ASN A 439 -3.83 12.35 2.28
C ASN A 439 -3.44 13.35 1.18
N TRP A 440 -4.30 13.53 0.19
CA TRP A 440 -4.06 14.43 -0.93
C TRP A 440 -4.14 15.91 -0.53
N ASN A 441 -2.99 16.51 -0.21
CA ASN A 441 -2.89 17.88 0.32
C ASN A 441 -3.70 18.11 1.61
N GLY A 442 -4.03 17.02 2.31
CA GLY A 442 -4.54 17.00 3.68
C GLY A 442 -3.52 16.37 4.63
N PRO A 443 -3.71 16.44 5.95
CA PRO A 443 -2.78 15.87 6.91
C PRO A 443 -2.70 14.33 6.82
N HIS A 444 -1.48 13.81 6.76
CA HIS A 444 -1.21 12.36 6.74
C HIS A 444 -1.44 11.72 8.11
N ARG A 445 -1.69 10.41 8.13
CA ARG A 445 -2.16 9.67 9.32
C ARG A 445 -1.23 8.55 9.73
N LEU A 446 -1.12 8.32 11.03
CA LEU A 446 -0.50 7.13 11.60
C LEU A 446 -1.36 6.63 12.76
N TYR A 447 -2.17 5.62 12.51
CA TYR A 447 -3.14 5.09 13.46
C TYR A 447 -2.63 3.83 14.16
N LEU A 448 -2.35 3.93 15.48
CA LEU A 448 -2.10 2.75 16.31
C LEU A 448 -3.40 2.04 16.70
N GLN A 449 -3.41 0.70 16.70
CA GLN A 449 -4.55 -0.09 17.10
C GLN A 449 -4.59 -0.32 18.63
N MET A 450 -5.61 0.22 19.30
CA MET A 450 -5.76 0.21 20.75
C MET A 450 -6.96 -0.64 21.20
N SER A 451 -6.75 -1.49 22.21
CA SER A 451 -7.78 -2.37 22.79
C SER A 451 -8.30 -1.82 24.12
N VAL A 452 -9.25 -0.89 24.10
CA VAL A 452 -9.75 -0.19 25.29
C VAL A 452 -11.03 -0.85 25.80
N GLY A 453 -10.96 -1.48 26.99
CA GLY A 453 -12.12 -2.11 27.63
C GLY A 453 -12.74 -3.23 26.80
N GLY A 454 -11.92 -4.02 26.09
CA GLY A 454 -12.38 -5.08 25.19
C GLY A 454 -12.97 -4.58 23.86
N ARG A 455 -12.72 -3.32 23.47
CA ARG A 455 -13.15 -2.75 22.19
C ARG A 455 -11.95 -2.18 21.42
N VAL A 456 -11.88 -2.49 20.13
CA VAL A 456 -10.87 -1.91 19.24
C VAL A 456 -11.18 -0.43 18.96
N ARG A 457 -10.12 0.37 18.94
CA ARG A 457 -10.06 1.79 18.58
C ARG A 457 -8.78 2.04 17.80
N PHE A 458 -8.75 3.08 16.99
CA PHE A 458 -7.53 3.56 16.36
C PHE A 458 -7.18 4.96 16.87
N ARG A 459 -5.90 5.20 17.21
CA ARG A 459 -5.38 6.48 17.75
C ARG A 459 -4.39 7.07 16.75
N ASP A 460 -4.72 8.21 16.14
CA ASP A 460 -3.76 8.96 15.30
C ASP A 460 -2.65 9.53 16.19
N ILE A 461 -1.40 9.14 15.90
CA ILE A 461 -0.18 9.59 16.57
C ILE A 461 0.74 10.40 15.64
N ALA A 462 0.25 10.78 14.45
CA ALA A 462 1.05 11.50 13.46
C ALA A 462 1.63 12.82 14.03
N THR A 463 2.96 12.95 14.04
CA THR A 463 3.62 14.18 14.48
C THR A 463 3.30 15.36 13.56
N PRO A 464 3.49 16.62 14.00
CA PRO A 464 3.35 17.78 13.12
C PRO A 464 4.24 17.77 11.87
N LYS A 465 5.34 16.98 11.88
CA LYS A 465 6.16 16.72 10.69
C LYS A 465 5.53 15.66 9.78
N LEU A 466 5.13 14.50 10.31
CA LEU A 466 4.54 13.42 9.51
C LEU A 466 3.19 13.84 8.90
N SER A 467 2.32 14.46 9.71
CA SER A 467 1.03 15.00 9.28
C SER A 467 1.09 16.25 8.40
N MET A 468 2.28 16.77 8.05
CA MET A 468 2.38 17.96 7.19
C MET A 468 1.86 17.64 5.76
N PRO A 469 0.82 18.35 5.26
CA PRO A 469 0.16 18.02 4.00
C PRO A 469 1.06 18.08 2.76
N SER A 470 0.93 17.09 1.87
CA SER A 470 1.62 17.02 0.57
C SER A 470 0.78 16.25 -0.46
N PRO A 471 1.06 16.34 -1.78
CA PRO A 471 0.27 15.67 -2.82
C PRO A 471 0.68 14.19 -2.98
N VAL A 472 0.43 13.37 -1.95
CA VAL A 472 0.84 11.95 -1.91
C VAL A 472 0.11 11.12 -2.96
N ARG A 473 0.78 10.11 -3.51
CA ARG A 473 0.15 8.96 -4.17
C ARG A 473 0.35 7.69 -3.37
N THR A 474 1.56 7.17 -3.33
CA THR A 474 1.85 5.90 -2.64
C THR A 474 2.53 6.12 -1.29
N VAL A 475 2.19 5.25 -0.34
CA VAL A 475 2.85 5.11 0.95
C VAL A 475 3.39 3.68 1.02
N ILE A 476 4.63 3.54 1.47
CA ILE A 476 5.33 2.26 1.62
C ILE A 476 5.85 2.20 3.05
N ALA A 477 5.67 1.07 3.73
CA ALA A 477 6.29 0.79 5.03
C ALA A 477 7.26 -0.40 4.88
N ALA A 478 8.53 -0.22 5.21
CA ALA A 478 9.56 -1.25 5.03
C ALA A 478 10.77 -1.02 5.94
N ASP A 479 11.51 -2.09 6.22
CA ASP A 479 12.76 -2.11 7.00
C ASP A 479 13.91 -2.12 5.98
N PHE A 480 14.39 -0.95 5.55
CA PHE A 480 15.28 -0.84 4.38
C PHE A 480 16.75 -1.07 4.74
N ASP A 481 17.24 -0.51 5.85
CA ASP A 481 18.64 -0.72 6.30
C ASP A 481 18.80 -1.91 7.27
N ASN A 482 17.80 -2.80 7.32
CA ASN A 482 17.78 -4.00 8.13
C ASN A 482 18.03 -3.73 9.63
N ASP A 483 17.75 -2.52 10.14
CA ASP A 483 18.07 -2.11 11.52
C ASP A 483 17.02 -2.53 12.57
N GLN A 484 15.96 -3.22 12.12
CA GLN A 484 14.78 -3.72 12.82
C GLN A 484 13.59 -2.76 12.90
N GLU A 485 13.80 -1.45 12.72
CA GLU A 485 12.70 -0.48 12.74
C GLU A 485 12.01 -0.41 11.37
N LEU A 486 10.93 0.37 11.28
CA LEU A 486 10.20 0.55 10.03
C LEU A 486 10.37 1.98 9.53
N GLU A 487 10.86 2.12 8.31
CA GLU A 487 10.70 3.35 7.55
C GLU A 487 9.30 3.44 6.95
N VAL A 488 8.84 4.68 6.78
CA VAL A 488 7.69 5.01 5.94
C VAL A 488 8.10 6.02 4.88
N PHE A 489 7.94 5.63 3.61
CA PHE A 489 8.21 6.48 2.44
C PHE A 489 6.91 7.01 1.84
N PHE A 490 6.79 8.32 1.75
CA PHE A 490 5.69 9.03 1.09
C PHE A 490 6.12 9.47 -0.32
N ASN A 491 5.56 8.83 -1.34
CA ASN A 491 5.76 9.18 -2.74
C ASN A 491 4.81 10.32 -3.16
N ASN A 492 5.35 11.44 -3.64
CA ASN A 492 4.63 12.67 -3.98
C ASN A 492 4.69 12.96 -5.48
N ILE A 493 3.74 13.75 -5.98
CA ILE A 493 3.64 14.16 -7.41
C ILE A 493 3.67 15.68 -7.59
N ALA A 494 4.74 16.17 -8.24
CA ALA A 494 5.00 17.58 -8.50
C ALA A 494 4.15 18.17 -9.66
N TYR A 495 2.92 18.61 -9.39
CA TYR A 495 2.08 19.27 -10.41
C TYR A 495 2.52 20.69 -10.76
N ARG A 496 2.89 21.51 -9.76
CA ARG A 496 3.09 22.96 -9.90
C ARG A 496 4.19 23.43 -8.96
N GLY A 497 5.43 23.43 -9.45
CA GLY A 497 6.61 23.54 -8.60
C GLY A 497 6.95 22.18 -7.97
N SER A 498 7.95 22.18 -7.10
CA SER A 498 8.47 20.98 -6.45
C SER A 498 7.51 20.38 -5.42
N SER A 499 7.56 19.06 -5.24
CA SER A 499 6.84 18.33 -4.19
C SER A 499 7.62 17.07 -3.83
N ALA A 500 8.62 17.24 -2.97
CA ALA A 500 9.57 16.19 -2.61
C ALA A 500 8.90 14.94 -2.03
N ASN A 501 9.43 13.76 -2.34
CA ASN A 501 9.17 12.56 -1.56
C ASN A 501 9.69 12.75 -0.12
N ARG A 502 9.13 12.03 0.86
CA ARG A 502 9.54 12.14 2.28
C ARG A 502 9.74 10.77 2.89
N LEU A 503 10.70 10.67 3.80
CA LEU A 503 11.07 9.43 4.49
C LEU A 503 11.03 9.66 5.99
N PHE A 504 10.43 8.75 6.74
CA PHE A 504 10.45 8.73 8.19
C PHE A 504 10.95 7.39 8.69
N ARG A 505 11.58 7.35 9.87
CA ARG A 505 11.77 6.14 10.67
C ARG A 505 10.79 6.15 11.83
N ILE A 506 10.16 5.02 12.08
CA ILE A 506 9.25 4.79 13.20
C ILE A 506 9.92 3.76 14.11
N SER A 507 10.56 4.24 15.18
CA SER A 507 11.32 3.41 16.12
C SER A 507 10.52 3.09 17.38
N ARG A 508 10.60 1.85 17.85
CA ARG A 508 9.90 1.42 19.08
C ARG A 508 10.36 2.26 20.28
N ARG A 509 9.43 2.60 21.16
CA ARG A 509 9.75 3.15 22.49
C ARG A 509 9.14 2.30 23.59
N GLU A 510 9.95 1.92 24.55
CA GLU A 510 9.46 1.26 25.75
C GLU A 510 8.50 2.20 26.50
N HIS A 511 7.28 1.71 26.75
CA HIS A 511 6.21 2.38 27.49
C HIS A 511 5.68 3.71 26.89
N ALA A 512 5.97 4.05 25.63
CA ALA A 512 5.49 5.28 24.99
C ALA A 512 5.09 5.04 23.52
N ASP A 513 4.41 6.02 22.91
CA ASP A 513 4.24 6.04 21.45
C ASP A 513 5.62 6.06 20.75
N PRO A 514 5.77 5.40 19.58
CA PRO A 514 7.05 5.27 18.89
C PRO A 514 7.68 6.62 18.51
N ALA A 515 9.01 6.62 18.37
CA ALA A 515 9.73 7.77 17.86
C ALA A 515 9.48 7.91 16.36
N ILE A 516 9.08 9.10 15.90
CA ILE A 516 8.88 9.39 14.47
C ILE A 516 9.92 10.43 14.06
N GLU A 517 11.02 9.96 13.47
CA GLU A 517 12.11 10.80 12.94
C GLU A 517 11.94 10.99 11.43
N GLU A 518 12.18 12.20 10.91
CA GLU A 518 12.21 12.46 9.46
C GLU A 518 13.65 12.30 8.97
N LEU A 519 13.88 11.34 8.07
CA LEU A 519 15.22 11.00 7.55
C LEU A 519 15.56 11.77 6.28
N ASN A 520 16.82 11.71 5.86
CA ASN A 520 17.27 12.17 4.54
C ASN A 520 17.00 11.08 3.47
N PRO A 521 16.09 11.26 2.50
CA PRO A 521 15.84 10.25 1.47
C PRO A 521 17.02 10.04 0.50
N GLY A 522 17.94 11.00 0.40
CA GLY A 522 18.98 10.98 -0.64
C GLY A 522 18.41 11.27 -2.03
N ASP A 523 18.85 10.50 -3.03
CA ASP A 523 18.41 10.72 -4.42
C ASP A 523 16.91 10.49 -4.61
N ALA A 524 16.31 9.63 -3.77
CA ALA A 524 14.87 9.35 -3.78
C ALA A 524 14.01 10.53 -3.28
N LEU A 525 14.60 11.67 -2.92
CA LEU A 525 13.91 12.92 -2.58
C LEU A 525 13.10 13.48 -3.77
N GLU A 526 13.59 13.28 -5.00
CA GLU A 526 12.97 13.65 -6.29
C GLU A 526 12.09 14.92 -6.23
N LEU A 527 12.71 16.10 -6.04
CA LEU A 527 12.01 17.38 -5.87
C LEU A 527 10.97 17.68 -6.98
N GLU A 528 11.24 17.24 -8.22
CA GLU A 528 10.35 17.38 -9.39
C GLU A 528 9.78 16.04 -9.88
N GLY A 529 9.83 15.01 -9.04
CA GLY A 529 9.27 13.68 -9.29
C GLY A 529 7.76 13.72 -9.42
N ARG A 530 7.22 12.86 -10.30
CA ARG A 530 5.78 12.80 -10.61
C ARG A 530 5.18 11.49 -10.11
N GLY A 531 5.50 11.17 -8.86
CA GLY A 531 5.26 9.87 -8.23
C GLY A 531 3.82 9.42 -8.34
N THR A 532 3.59 8.37 -9.10
CA THR A 532 2.25 7.80 -9.35
C THR A 532 1.98 6.52 -8.57
N GLY A 533 3.03 5.87 -8.09
CA GLY A 533 3.06 4.50 -7.60
C GLY A 533 4.50 4.03 -7.39
N GLY A 534 4.69 2.92 -6.69
CA GLY A 534 6.01 2.35 -6.41
C GLY A 534 5.89 1.12 -5.51
N ALA A 535 6.94 0.30 -5.50
CA ALA A 535 7.01 -0.94 -4.74
C ALA A 535 8.42 -1.16 -4.19
N VAL A 536 8.52 -2.10 -3.24
CA VAL A 536 9.81 -2.60 -2.72
C VAL A 536 10.03 -4.05 -3.12
N VAL A 537 11.28 -4.38 -3.44
CA VAL A 537 11.69 -5.73 -3.81
C VAL A 537 13.21 -5.88 -3.63
N ASP A 538 13.69 -7.00 -3.09
CA ASP A 538 15.12 -7.37 -3.18
C ASP A 538 15.32 -8.19 -4.46
N PHE A 539 15.60 -7.48 -5.57
CA PHE A 539 15.58 -8.07 -6.92
C PHE A 539 16.90 -8.76 -7.32
N ASP A 540 18.03 -8.38 -6.74
CA ASP A 540 19.32 -9.04 -7.00
C ASP A 540 19.61 -10.20 -6.03
N GLY A 541 18.90 -10.24 -4.90
CA GLY A 541 19.01 -11.28 -3.87
C GLY A 541 20.16 -10.99 -2.91
N ASP A 542 20.40 -9.71 -2.60
CA ASP A 542 21.45 -9.26 -1.68
C ASP A 542 20.94 -8.99 -0.25
N GLY A 543 19.64 -9.16 -0.01
CA GLY A 543 19.02 -9.12 1.31
C GLY A 543 18.69 -7.73 1.84
N ARG A 544 18.77 -6.70 0.99
CA ARG A 544 18.27 -5.35 1.30
C ARG A 544 17.23 -4.96 0.26
N LEU A 545 16.13 -4.38 0.71
CA LEU A 545 15.03 -3.98 -0.16
C LEU A 545 15.43 -2.80 -1.06
N ASP A 546 15.23 -2.95 -2.37
CA ASP A 546 15.35 -1.87 -3.33
C ASP A 546 14.01 -1.16 -3.51
N LEU A 547 14.08 0.15 -3.77
CA LEU A 547 12.92 0.99 -4.01
C LEU A 547 12.76 1.29 -5.51
N ILE A 548 11.58 1.04 -6.06
CA ILE A 548 11.25 1.34 -7.45
C ILE A 548 10.05 2.31 -7.49
N LEU A 549 10.22 3.43 -8.18
CA LEU A 549 9.21 4.49 -8.31
C LEU A 549 8.76 4.67 -9.75
N SER A 550 7.45 4.81 -9.92
CA SER A 550 6.78 5.12 -11.19
C SER A 550 6.44 6.60 -11.31
N HIS A 551 6.40 7.09 -12.55
CA HIS A 551 6.13 8.49 -12.84
C HIS A 551 5.11 8.65 -13.97
N GLY A 552 4.14 9.53 -13.74
CA GLY A 552 3.07 9.75 -14.71
C GLY A 552 2.07 10.84 -14.33
N GLU A 553 0.85 10.67 -14.84
CA GLU A 553 -0.33 11.57 -14.83
C GLU A 553 -0.10 13.02 -15.29
N SER A 554 0.82 13.74 -14.66
CA SER A 554 1.10 15.16 -14.91
C SER A 554 2.11 15.39 -16.05
N MET A 555 3.03 14.46 -16.28
CA MET A 555 3.98 14.43 -17.40
C MET A 555 4.58 13.02 -17.53
N ALA A 556 5.05 12.66 -18.73
CA ALA A 556 5.76 11.42 -18.96
C ALA A 556 7.20 11.47 -18.39
N GLN A 557 7.63 10.40 -17.73
CA GLN A 557 8.94 10.23 -17.11
C GLN A 557 9.30 8.72 -17.04
N PRO A 558 10.60 8.36 -17.11
CA PRO A 558 11.05 6.99 -16.87
C PRO A 558 10.86 6.60 -15.39
N LEU A 559 11.00 5.31 -15.11
CA LEU A 559 11.09 4.77 -13.75
C LEU A 559 12.41 5.15 -13.08
N SER A 560 12.38 5.33 -11.76
CA SER A 560 13.58 5.45 -10.92
C SER A 560 13.77 4.18 -10.08
N VAL A 561 15.02 3.76 -9.89
CA VAL A 561 15.41 2.60 -9.07
C VAL A 561 16.51 3.00 -8.09
N PHE A 562 16.38 2.65 -6.82
CA PHE A 562 17.29 3.04 -5.75
C PHE A 562 17.71 1.86 -4.87
N LYS A 563 19.01 1.76 -4.57
CA LYS A 563 19.55 0.89 -3.50
C LYS A 563 19.60 1.68 -2.20
N VAL A 564 19.45 0.99 -1.07
CA VAL A 564 19.76 1.52 0.26
C VAL A 564 21.28 1.62 0.48
N ASN A 565 21.74 2.70 1.10
CA ASN A 565 23.15 2.99 1.42
C ASN A 565 23.56 2.51 2.81
N GLN A 566 22.62 2.48 3.76
CA GLN A 566 22.83 2.02 5.13
C GLN A 566 22.60 0.50 5.24
N GLY A 567 22.90 -0.10 6.41
CA GLY A 567 22.49 -1.49 6.69
C GLY A 567 23.35 -2.62 6.11
N ALA A 568 24.41 -2.32 5.34
CA ALA A 568 25.20 -3.34 4.62
C ALA A 568 25.92 -4.40 5.50
N GLY A 569 25.94 -4.23 6.84
CA GLY A 569 26.45 -5.21 7.80
C GLY A 569 25.38 -5.79 8.75
N ASN A 570 24.11 -5.47 8.54
CA ASN A 570 22.99 -5.96 9.34
C ASN A 570 22.47 -7.30 8.80
N ASN A 571 22.11 -8.18 9.72
CA ASN A 571 21.47 -9.45 9.42
C ASN A 571 20.02 -9.24 8.99
N TRP A 572 19.48 -10.21 8.25
CA TRP A 572 18.10 -10.23 7.77
C TRP A 572 17.52 -11.64 7.72
N LEU A 573 16.21 -11.73 7.56
CA LEU A 573 15.49 -12.97 7.24
C LEU A 573 14.29 -12.63 6.33
N ARG A 574 14.08 -13.40 5.27
CA ARG A 574 12.92 -13.23 4.37
C ARG A 574 12.06 -14.48 4.39
N VAL A 575 10.74 -14.34 4.55
CA VAL A 575 9.81 -15.46 4.69
C VAL A 575 8.72 -15.38 3.63
N ILE A 576 8.56 -16.46 2.84
CA ILE A 576 7.59 -16.58 1.76
C ILE A 576 6.58 -17.67 2.13
N PRO A 577 5.40 -17.31 2.69
CA PRO A 577 4.35 -18.29 2.94
C PRO A 577 3.61 -18.63 1.63
N ARG A 578 3.35 -19.92 1.40
CA ARG A 578 2.63 -20.41 0.20
C ARG A 578 1.19 -20.80 0.53
N THR A 579 0.27 -20.70 -0.44
CA THR A 579 -1.10 -21.22 -0.32
C THR A 579 -1.12 -22.74 -0.44
N ARG A 580 -2.30 -23.36 -0.23
CA ARG A 580 -2.53 -24.78 -0.50
C ARG A 580 -2.37 -25.21 -1.97
N TYR A 581 -2.27 -24.26 -2.90
CA TYR A 581 -2.05 -24.53 -4.34
C TYR A 581 -0.60 -24.24 -4.78
N GLY A 582 0.19 -23.52 -3.97
CA GLY A 582 1.59 -23.21 -4.24
C GLY A 582 1.89 -21.74 -4.59
N ALA A 583 0.84 -20.94 -4.83
CA ALA A 583 0.97 -19.49 -5.00
C ALA A 583 1.37 -18.79 -3.69
N PHE A 584 1.61 -17.48 -3.74
CA PHE A 584 1.95 -16.70 -2.55
C PHE A 584 0.74 -16.47 -1.64
N ALA A 585 0.91 -16.60 -0.33
CA ALA A 585 -0.16 -16.44 0.64
C ALA A 585 -0.38 -14.96 1.03
N ARG A 586 -0.85 -14.15 0.09
CA ARG A 586 -1.36 -12.80 0.36
C ARG A 586 -2.51 -12.87 1.38
N GLY A 587 -2.56 -11.91 2.29
CA GLY A 587 -3.38 -11.92 3.50
C GLY A 587 -2.78 -12.68 4.70
N ALA A 588 -1.64 -13.38 4.57
CA ALA A 588 -1.03 -14.11 5.68
C ALA A 588 -0.32 -13.21 6.70
N LYS A 589 -0.34 -13.64 7.96
CA LYS A 589 0.35 -13.01 9.09
C LYS A 589 1.64 -13.77 9.42
N VAL A 590 2.77 -13.08 9.52
CA VAL A 590 4.07 -13.69 9.81
C VAL A 590 4.67 -13.01 11.04
N VAL A 591 4.95 -13.80 12.09
CA VAL A 591 5.59 -13.32 13.32
C VAL A 591 6.93 -14.03 13.48
N LEU A 592 8.01 -13.25 13.47
CA LEU A 592 9.35 -13.73 13.76
C LEU A 592 9.71 -13.35 15.20
N PHE A 593 10.09 -14.34 15.99
CA PHE A 593 10.64 -14.14 17.33
C PHE A 593 12.17 -14.14 17.26
N THR A 594 12.79 -13.22 17.99
CA THR A 594 14.24 -13.08 18.11
C THR A 594 14.72 -13.26 19.56
N ARG A 595 16.03 -13.39 19.77
CA ARG A 595 16.59 -13.62 21.10
C ARG A 595 16.56 -12.40 22.02
N HIS A 596 16.58 -11.18 21.48
CA HIS A 596 16.73 -9.96 22.29
C HIS A 596 15.65 -8.91 22.04
N SER A 597 15.20 -8.73 20.80
CA SER A 597 14.19 -7.74 20.42
C SER A 597 12.73 -8.22 20.52
N GLY A 598 12.50 -9.52 20.75
CA GLY A 598 11.17 -10.09 20.99
C GLY A 598 10.45 -10.46 19.68
N ALA A 599 9.17 -10.11 19.57
CA ALA A 599 8.34 -10.43 18.41
C ALA A 599 8.34 -9.30 17.37
N HIS A 600 8.49 -9.68 16.10
CA HIS A 600 8.39 -8.81 14.94
C HIS A 600 7.24 -9.30 14.06
N LEU A 601 6.26 -8.44 13.79
CA LEU A 601 5.11 -8.75 12.94
C LEU A 601 5.30 -8.16 11.54
N ARG A 602 4.97 -8.96 10.52
CA ARG A 602 4.84 -8.59 9.11
C ARG A 602 3.57 -9.21 8.54
N ILE A 603 3.00 -8.54 7.54
CA ILE A 603 1.81 -8.97 6.82
C ILE A 603 2.23 -9.14 5.36
N ILE A 604 1.80 -10.24 4.72
CA ILE A 604 1.84 -10.32 3.26
C ILE A 604 0.59 -9.61 2.77
N ASP A 605 0.66 -8.33 2.42
CA ASP A 605 -0.54 -7.63 1.95
C ASP A 605 -1.01 -8.15 0.57
N GLY A 606 -2.30 -7.99 0.31
CA GLY A 606 -2.90 -8.25 -1.00
C GLY A 606 -3.06 -6.99 -1.85
N GLY A 607 -2.28 -5.94 -1.62
CA GLY A 607 -2.47 -4.62 -2.21
C GLY A 607 -2.09 -3.54 -1.22
N SER A 608 -1.41 -2.51 -1.73
CA SER A 608 -0.69 -1.55 -0.90
C SER A 608 -0.35 -0.27 -1.65
N GLY A 609 -0.09 0.81 -0.90
CA GLY A 609 0.05 2.13 -1.47
C GLY A 609 -1.22 2.57 -2.22
N TYR A 610 -1.03 3.16 -3.40
CA TYR A 610 -2.08 3.52 -4.34
C TYR A 610 -1.79 2.86 -5.68
N LEU A 611 -2.74 2.08 -6.21
CA LEU A 611 -2.61 1.34 -7.48
C LEU A 611 -1.51 0.25 -7.51
N CYS A 612 -0.90 -0.08 -6.36
CA CYS A 612 0.32 -0.91 -6.27
C CYS A 612 0.14 -2.16 -5.39
N GLU A 613 1.17 -3.00 -5.38
CA GLU A 613 1.28 -4.21 -4.55
C GLU A 613 2.76 -4.52 -4.28
N MET A 614 3.15 -4.75 -3.02
CA MET A 614 4.53 -5.07 -2.66
C MET A 614 4.94 -6.50 -3.05
N GLU A 615 6.23 -6.83 -2.91
CA GLU A 615 6.67 -8.23 -2.98
C GLU A 615 5.95 -9.08 -1.91
N PRO A 616 5.50 -10.30 -2.23
CA PRO A 616 4.74 -11.13 -1.29
C PRO A 616 5.66 -11.86 -0.29
N VAL A 617 6.47 -11.08 0.44
CA VAL A 617 7.55 -11.57 1.31
C VAL A 617 7.53 -10.82 2.63
N ALA A 618 7.51 -11.56 3.74
CA ALA A 618 7.72 -10.98 5.06
C ALA A 618 9.23 -10.77 5.26
N HIS A 619 9.69 -9.54 5.03
CA HIS A 619 11.08 -9.11 5.22
C HIS A 619 11.32 -8.63 6.66
N PHE A 620 12.36 -9.17 7.29
CA PHE A 620 12.80 -8.82 8.63
C PHE A 620 14.25 -8.37 8.61
N GLY A 621 14.51 -7.09 8.90
CA GLY A 621 15.79 -6.65 9.42
C GLY A 621 15.98 -7.21 10.82
N LEU A 622 17.21 -7.64 11.12
CA LEU A 622 17.58 -8.22 12.42
C LEU A 622 18.65 -7.38 13.13
N GLY A 623 19.26 -6.40 12.47
CA GLY A 623 20.41 -5.67 12.98
C GLY A 623 21.56 -6.65 13.30
N GLN A 624 21.80 -6.88 14.58
CA GLN A 624 22.79 -7.87 15.08
C GLN A 624 22.15 -8.96 15.97
N ASP A 625 20.81 -9.02 16.04
CA ASP A 625 20.06 -10.04 16.80
C ASP A 625 19.92 -11.36 16.01
N GLU A 626 19.48 -12.41 16.69
CA GLU A 626 19.31 -13.76 16.14
C GLU A 626 17.84 -14.19 16.17
N PRO A 627 17.31 -14.80 15.08
CA PRO A 627 15.99 -15.40 15.10
C PRO A 627 15.98 -16.67 15.95
N SER A 628 14.88 -16.93 16.64
CA SER A 628 14.70 -18.08 17.54
C SER A 628 13.55 -18.98 17.10
N SER A 629 12.41 -18.41 16.74
CA SER A 629 11.27 -19.12 16.18
C SER A 629 10.43 -18.24 15.24
N LEU A 630 9.66 -18.89 14.37
CA LEU A 630 8.85 -18.28 13.32
C LEU A 630 7.45 -18.88 13.38
N GLU A 631 6.44 -18.01 13.35
CA GLU A 631 5.05 -18.39 13.18
C GLU A 631 4.46 -17.77 11.90
N VAL A 632 3.72 -18.57 11.14
CA VAL A 632 2.90 -18.14 10.00
C VAL A 632 1.46 -18.50 10.27
N THR A 633 0.53 -17.57 10.08
CA THR A 633 -0.93 -17.79 10.12
C THR A 633 -1.54 -17.41 8.77
N TRP A 634 -2.37 -18.28 8.20
CA TRP A 634 -3.05 -18.09 6.91
C TRP A 634 -4.46 -17.49 7.10
N PRO A 635 -5.11 -16.96 6.05
CA PRO A 635 -6.46 -16.35 6.14
C PRO A 635 -7.59 -17.26 6.67
N ASP A 636 -7.37 -18.58 6.72
CA ASP A 636 -8.30 -19.56 7.30
C ASP A 636 -8.08 -19.81 8.80
N GLY A 637 -7.11 -19.15 9.43
CA GLY A 637 -6.73 -19.35 10.83
C GLY A 637 -5.90 -20.60 11.09
N ARG A 638 -5.51 -21.40 10.07
CA ARG A 638 -4.45 -22.39 10.25
C ARG A 638 -3.11 -21.67 10.46
N PHE A 639 -2.21 -22.30 11.20
CA PHE A 639 -0.88 -21.77 11.47
C PHE A 639 0.19 -22.87 11.46
N ILE A 640 1.45 -22.46 11.34
CA ILE A 640 2.65 -23.27 11.58
C ILE A 640 3.59 -22.45 12.45
N SER A 641 4.09 -23.04 13.52
CA SER A 641 5.13 -22.47 14.39
C SER A 641 6.37 -23.38 14.35
N ARG A 642 7.57 -22.85 14.11
CA ARG A 642 8.83 -23.62 14.04
C ARG A 642 10.02 -22.88 14.65
N THR A 643 11.04 -23.62 15.07
CA THR A 643 12.36 -23.06 15.38
C THR A 643 12.99 -22.46 14.11
N VAL A 644 13.72 -21.36 14.25
CA VAL A 644 14.66 -20.87 13.24
C VAL A 644 16.07 -21.04 13.80
N VAL A 645 16.96 -21.67 13.04
CA VAL A 645 18.36 -21.84 13.49
C VAL A 645 19.24 -20.73 12.94
N LYS A 646 20.31 -20.37 13.66
CA LYS A 646 21.24 -19.29 13.26
C LYS A 646 21.85 -19.43 11.85
N SER A 647 21.91 -20.65 11.31
CA SER A 647 22.34 -20.88 9.92
C SER A 647 21.29 -20.55 8.84
N GLU A 648 20.07 -20.18 9.24
CA GLU A 648 19.02 -19.64 8.36
C GLU A 648 19.04 -18.11 8.31
N THR A 649 19.78 -17.43 9.21
CA THR A 649 20.01 -15.98 9.13
C THR A 649 20.68 -15.63 7.79
N ASN A 650 20.23 -14.54 7.17
CA ASN A 650 20.61 -14.09 5.83
C ASN A 650 20.20 -15.10 4.73
N SER A 651 18.98 -15.64 4.82
CA SER A 651 18.39 -16.51 3.81
C SER A 651 16.88 -16.27 3.61
N VAL A 652 16.35 -16.83 2.52
CA VAL A 652 14.92 -16.82 2.18
C VAL A 652 14.30 -18.16 2.58
N LEU A 653 13.19 -18.11 3.30
CA LEU A 653 12.48 -19.27 3.87
C LEU A 653 11.10 -19.43 3.23
N GLU A 654 10.94 -20.42 2.36
CA GLU A 654 9.63 -20.80 1.86
C GLU A 654 8.89 -21.68 2.88
N ILE A 655 7.70 -21.24 3.31
CA ILE A 655 6.87 -21.95 4.29
C ILE A 655 5.62 -22.51 3.58
N PRO A 656 5.52 -23.84 3.39
CA PRO A 656 4.36 -24.45 2.75
C PRO A 656 3.12 -24.39 3.64
N TYR A 657 1.94 -24.33 3.02
CA TYR A 657 0.66 -24.41 3.72
C TYR A 657 0.53 -25.73 4.53
N PRO A 658 0.01 -25.69 5.77
CA PRO A 658 -0.15 -26.88 6.61
C PRO A 658 -1.10 -27.93 6.00
N GLN A 659 -0.58 -29.13 5.78
CA GLN A 659 -1.37 -30.26 5.30
C GLN A 659 -2.24 -30.85 6.42
N ASP A 660 -3.49 -31.21 6.10
CA ASP A 660 -4.43 -31.82 7.05
C ASP A 660 -3.97 -33.24 7.48
N LEU A 661 -3.19 -33.32 8.56
CA LEU A 661 -2.69 -34.56 9.16
C LEU A 661 -3.84 -35.41 9.73
N LYS A 662 -4.39 -36.30 8.90
CA LYS A 662 -5.49 -37.20 9.29
C LYS A 662 -5.07 -38.21 10.37
N GLY A 663 -5.51 -37.95 11.61
CA GLY A 663 -5.57 -38.97 12.66
C GLY A 663 -4.35 -39.06 13.58
N SER A 664 -3.60 -37.97 13.78
CA SER A 664 -2.63 -37.87 14.87
C SER A 664 -2.61 -36.45 15.42
N PRO A 665 -2.47 -36.24 16.74
CA PRO A 665 -2.23 -34.91 17.28
C PRO A 665 -0.91 -34.35 16.72
N PRO A 666 -0.81 -33.04 16.46
CA PRO A 666 0.44 -32.44 16.02
C PRO A 666 1.52 -32.66 17.08
N ILE A 667 2.71 -33.09 16.65
CA ILE A 667 3.86 -33.22 17.54
C ILE A 667 4.36 -31.81 17.84
N VAL A 668 4.00 -31.27 19.00
CA VAL A 668 4.51 -30.00 19.49
C VAL A 668 5.99 -30.18 19.83
N LEU A 669 6.85 -29.63 18.97
CA LEU A 669 8.29 -29.57 19.19
C LEU A 669 8.60 -28.37 20.11
N PRO A 670 9.60 -28.47 21.02
CA PRO A 670 10.01 -27.35 21.86
C PRO A 670 10.43 -26.13 21.02
N LEU A 671 9.89 -24.95 21.34
CA LEU A 671 10.24 -23.68 20.70
C LEU A 671 10.95 -22.73 21.69
N GLU A 672 11.94 -22.02 21.17
CA GLU A 672 12.54 -20.86 21.83
C GLU A 672 11.77 -19.62 21.37
N CYS A 673 10.86 -19.12 22.19
CA CYS A 673 9.93 -18.04 21.83
C CYS A 673 10.52 -16.62 21.94
N GLY A 674 11.80 -16.49 22.31
CA GLY A 674 12.43 -15.17 22.52
C GLY A 674 12.08 -14.52 23.86
N GLN A 675 12.47 -13.27 24.03
CA GLN A 675 12.22 -12.50 25.25
C GLN A 675 10.76 -12.04 25.33
N GLY A 676 10.11 -12.24 26.49
CA GLY A 676 8.72 -11.85 26.76
C GLY A 676 7.64 -12.87 26.32
N PHE A 677 8.04 -14.02 25.77
CA PHE A 677 7.11 -15.03 25.24
C PHE A 677 7.42 -16.44 25.74
N ALA A 678 6.37 -17.24 25.93
CA ALA A 678 6.45 -18.64 26.34
C ALA A 678 5.75 -19.56 25.33
N GLN A 679 6.15 -20.83 25.26
CA GLN A 679 5.46 -21.80 24.41
C GLN A 679 4.20 -22.33 25.11
N HIS A 680 3.05 -22.16 24.47
CA HIS A 680 1.76 -22.67 24.92
C HIS A 680 1.52 -24.12 24.46
N GLU A 681 0.58 -24.85 25.09
CA GLU A 681 0.32 -26.27 24.84
C GLU A 681 -0.06 -26.61 23.38
N ASN A 682 -0.57 -25.64 22.61
CA ASN A 682 -0.86 -25.79 21.18
C ASN A 682 0.36 -25.59 20.26
N GLY A 683 1.54 -25.36 20.84
CA GLY A 683 2.80 -25.14 20.12
C GLY A 683 3.05 -23.72 19.65
N ARG A 684 2.15 -22.76 19.90
CA ARG A 684 2.38 -21.33 19.58
C ARG A 684 3.24 -20.67 20.65
N CYS A 685 3.93 -19.60 20.25
CA CYS A 685 4.52 -18.65 21.19
C CYS A 685 3.46 -17.64 21.62
N VAL A 686 3.23 -17.51 22.92
CA VAL A 686 2.23 -16.60 23.50
C VAL A 686 2.91 -15.62 24.46
N ASP A 687 2.28 -14.46 24.60
CA ASP A 687 2.66 -13.40 25.52
C ASP A 687 2.72 -13.93 26.97
N MET A 688 3.79 -13.60 27.70
CA MET A 688 4.01 -14.08 29.07
C MET A 688 3.62 -12.99 30.08
N ASP A 689 2.53 -13.20 30.84
CA ASP A 689 2.09 -12.25 31.86
C ASP A 689 3.07 -12.19 33.06
N GLU A 690 4.06 -11.31 32.96
CA GLU A 690 5.07 -11.12 34.00
C GLU A 690 4.49 -10.53 35.30
N CYS A 691 3.30 -9.94 35.25
CA CYS A 691 2.59 -9.51 36.46
C CYS A 691 2.03 -10.71 37.25
N VAL A 692 1.79 -11.84 36.58
CA VAL A 692 1.40 -13.12 37.20
C VAL A 692 2.63 -13.95 37.57
N GLU A 693 3.56 -14.16 36.63
CA GLU A 693 4.76 -14.99 36.86
C GLU A 693 5.75 -14.36 37.85
N PHE A 694 5.82 -13.03 37.91
CA PHE A 694 6.74 -12.29 38.78
C PHE A 694 6.00 -11.24 39.65
N PRO A 695 5.29 -11.63 40.73
CA PRO A 695 4.45 -10.73 41.54
C PRO A 695 5.13 -9.52 42.22
N PHE A 696 6.45 -9.39 42.10
CA PHE A 696 7.25 -8.27 42.61
C PHE A 696 8.15 -7.63 41.54
N VAL A 697 7.84 -7.83 40.25
CA VAL A 697 8.65 -7.31 39.12
C VAL A 697 8.71 -5.78 39.07
N CYS A 698 7.70 -5.11 39.61
CA CYS A 698 7.63 -3.66 39.68
C CYS A 698 8.25 -3.05 40.95
N PRO A 699 8.94 -1.90 40.84
CA PRO A 699 9.57 -1.24 41.98
C PRO A 699 8.53 -0.60 42.92
N ARG A 700 8.92 -0.36 44.18
CA ARG A 700 8.00 0.04 45.26
C ARG A 700 7.32 1.42 45.07
N ASP A 701 7.89 2.29 44.25
CA ASP A 701 7.32 3.59 43.87
C ASP A 701 6.29 3.48 42.72
N ARG A 702 6.40 2.43 41.89
CA ARG A 702 5.47 2.09 40.81
C ARG A 702 4.89 0.68 40.95
N PRO A 703 4.23 0.34 42.08
CA PRO A 703 3.93 -1.05 42.44
C PRO A 703 2.74 -1.67 41.68
N VAL A 704 2.20 -1.01 40.65
CA VAL A 704 1.10 -1.54 39.83
C VAL A 704 1.66 -1.98 38.49
N CYS A 705 1.80 -3.30 38.33
CA CYS A 705 2.17 -3.94 37.07
C CYS A 705 0.99 -3.92 36.08
N ILE A 706 1.30 -3.84 34.80
CA ILE A 706 0.39 -3.97 33.65
C ILE A 706 1.11 -4.82 32.61
N ASN A 707 0.54 -5.96 32.23
CA ASN A 707 1.10 -6.78 31.16
C ASN A 707 0.97 -6.08 29.79
N THR A 708 1.96 -6.26 28.91
CA THR A 708 2.00 -5.74 27.54
C THR A 708 2.65 -6.77 26.61
N TYR A 709 2.50 -6.61 25.29
CA TYR A 709 3.01 -7.62 24.36
C TYR A 709 4.56 -7.69 24.39
N GLY A 710 5.09 -8.82 24.87
CA GLY A 710 6.51 -9.07 25.05
C GLY A 710 7.17 -8.31 26.20
N GLY A 711 6.42 -7.97 27.26
CA GLY A 711 6.97 -7.32 28.47
C GLY A 711 5.92 -6.66 29.37
N TYR A 712 6.33 -5.95 30.42
CA TYR A 712 5.40 -5.34 31.39
C TYR A 712 5.68 -3.84 31.61
N ARG A 713 4.64 -3.06 31.93
CA ARG A 713 4.75 -1.65 32.34
C ARG A 713 4.43 -1.48 33.83
N CYS A 714 5.26 -0.74 34.56
CA CYS A 714 5.03 -0.39 35.96
C CYS A 714 4.52 1.05 36.13
N ARG A 715 3.36 1.23 36.76
CA ARG A 715 2.77 2.55 37.10
C ARG A 715 2.60 2.78 38.60
N SER A 716 2.47 4.05 38.98
CA SER A 716 2.25 4.44 40.38
C SER A 716 0.79 4.24 40.83
N ASN A 717 0.59 3.85 42.10
CA ASN A 717 -0.73 3.50 42.67
C ASN A 717 -1.54 4.74 43.12
N LYS A 718 -1.65 5.75 42.24
CA LYS A 718 -2.39 6.97 42.55
C LYS A 718 -3.88 6.75 42.33
N ARG A 719 -4.67 6.91 43.39
CA ARG A 719 -6.14 6.93 43.29
C ARG A 719 -6.62 8.35 42.99
N CYS A 720 -7.46 8.48 41.98
CA CYS A 720 -8.02 9.76 41.57
C CYS A 720 -9.45 9.97 42.10
N SER A 721 -9.85 11.24 42.17
CA SER A 721 -11.20 11.65 42.57
C SER A 721 -12.26 11.16 41.58
N ARG A 722 -13.51 10.98 42.03
CA ARG A 722 -14.62 10.59 41.14
C ARG A 722 -14.77 11.60 39.99
N GLY A 723 -14.79 11.10 38.75
CA GLY A 723 -14.75 11.92 37.52
C GLY A 723 -13.34 12.12 36.94
N PHE A 724 -12.30 11.63 37.61
CA PHE A 724 -10.91 11.66 37.15
C PHE A 724 -10.30 10.26 37.16
N GLU A 725 -9.48 9.96 36.16
CA GLU A 725 -8.68 8.74 36.08
C GLU A 725 -7.19 9.07 36.15
N PRO A 726 -6.31 8.11 36.52
CA PRO A 726 -4.88 8.33 36.45
C PRO A 726 -4.43 8.50 34.98
N ASN A 727 -3.43 9.33 34.71
CA ASN A 727 -2.74 9.30 33.41
C ASN A 727 -2.01 7.97 33.20
N GLU A 728 -1.44 7.72 32.02
CA GLU A 728 -0.81 6.43 31.68
C GLU A 728 0.26 5.97 32.70
N ASP A 729 1.07 6.89 33.24
CA ASP A 729 2.09 6.61 34.29
C ASP A 729 1.54 6.48 35.73
N GLY A 730 0.26 6.81 35.93
CA GLY A 730 -0.36 6.98 37.25
C GLY A 730 0.10 8.21 38.04
N THR A 731 0.98 9.05 37.49
CA THR A 731 1.60 10.20 38.20
C THR A 731 0.65 11.38 38.43
N ALA A 732 -0.33 11.57 37.56
CA ALA A 732 -1.32 12.65 37.56
C ALA A 732 -2.75 12.10 37.51
N CYS A 733 -3.74 12.97 37.73
CA CYS A 733 -5.15 12.65 37.53
C CYS A 733 -5.69 13.55 36.43
N ILE A 734 -6.28 12.96 35.40
CA ILE A 734 -6.90 13.63 34.25
C ILE A 734 -8.42 13.44 34.32
N GLU A 735 -9.20 14.37 33.77
CA GLU A 735 -10.66 14.20 33.72
C GLU A 735 -11.02 12.98 32.87
N GLN A 736 -12.09 12.26 33.25
CA GLN A 736 -12.72 11.27 32.38
C GLN A 736 -13.33 12.00 31.18
N VAL A 737 -12.58 12.11 30.08
CA VAL A 737 -13.03 12.84 28.90
C VAL A 737 -14.16 12.07 28.21
N ALA A 738 -15.39 12.40 28.60
CA ALA A 738 -16.61 11.96 27.95
C ALA A 738 -16.73 12.64 26.57
N PHE A 739 -15.95 12.15 25.59
CA PHE A 739 -16.00 12.54 24.19
C PHE A 739 -17.33 12.11 23.55
N PHE A 740 -18.41 12.81 23.90
CA PHE A 740 -19.57 12.91 23.02
C PHE A 740 -19.16 13.70 21.79
N GLY A 741 -19.29 13.07 20.61
CA GLY A 741 -18.84 13.66 19.34
C GLY A 741 -19.53 15.00 19.05
N GLY A 742 -18.74 16.05 18.90
CA GLY A 742 -19.22 17.40 18.60
C GLY A 742 -18.07 18.34 18.29
N TYR A 743 -17.93 18.72 17.01
CA TYR A 743 -16.97 19.75 16.59
C TYR A 743 -17.32 21.11 17.22
N PRO A 744 -16.34 21.88 17.75
CA PRO A 744 -16.57 23.24 18.20
C PRO A 744 -16.76 24.18 17.01
N SER A 745 -18.00 24.31 16.51
CA SER A 745 -18.37 25.25 15.46
C SER A 745 -18.19 26.70 15.92
N SER A 746 -17.59 27.54 15.07
CA SER A 746 -17.22 28.92 15.40
C SER A 746 -18.41 29.86 15.61
N GLY A 747 -18.49 30.45 16.81
CA GLY A 747 -18.93 31.83 17.04
C GLY A 747 -20.42 32.20 16.82
N SER A 748 -21.09 32.60 17.89
CA SER A 748 -22.27 33.49 17.84
C SER A 748 -22.39 34.30 19.14
N TRP A 749 -22.98 35.50 19.03
CA TRP A 749 -22.98 36.53 20.08
C TRP A 749 -24.15 36.37 21.07
N LEU A 750 -23.89 36.65 22.35
CA LEU A 750 -24.86 37.24 23.29
C LEU A 750 -24.19 38.31 24.16
N GLY A 751 -24.96 39.34 24.54
CA GLY A 751 -24.46 40.53 25.23
C GLY A 751 -24.41 40.44 26.77
N PRO A 752 -23.82 41.44 27.44
CA PRO A 752 -23.45 41.37 28.85
C PRO A 752 -24.52 41.84 29.84
N ILE A 753 -24.41 41.39 31.10
CA ILE A 753 -25.08 41.96 32.27
C ILE A 753 -24.03 42.23 33.36
N LEU A 754 -23.96 43.49 33.81
CA LEU A 754 -23.19 44.01 34.96
C LEU A 754 -23.96 43.75 36.28
N PRO A 755 -23.38 43.81 37.51
CA PRO A 755 -22.33 44.76 37.99
C PRO A 755 -21.23 44.07 38.85
N SER A 756 -20.33 44.70 39.63
CA SER A 756 -20.12 46.09 40.11
C SER A 756 -18.61 46.41 40.27
N ALA A 757 -18.25 47.69 40.36
CA ALA A 757 -16.88 48.20 40.66
C ALA A 757 -16.70 48.43 42.20
N PRO A 758 -15.66 49.14 42.74
CA PRO A 758 -14.46 49.76 42.13
C PRO A 758 -13.12 49.63 42.92
N LEU A 759 -11.98 50.04 42.33
CA LEU A 759 -11.20 51.25 42.72
C LEU A 759 -9.74 51.34 42.16
N LEU A 760 -9.45 52.52 41.61
CA LEU A 760 -8.16 53.25 41.50
C LEU A 760 -7.01 52.74 40.58
N PRO A 761 -6.17 53.67 40.03
CA PRO A 761 -5.23 53.38 38.93
C PRO A 761 -3.75 53.63 39.28
N LEU A 762 -2.82 53.35 38.34
CA LEU A 762 -1.54 54.07 38.23
C LEU A 762 -0.93 53.99 36.81
N CYS A 763 -0.38 55.13 36.35
CA CYS A 763 0.56 55.38 35.23
C CYS A 763 0.32 54.82 33.81
N LEU A 764 0.36 55.73 32.82
CA LEU A 764 0.60 55.42 31.41
C LEU A 764 2.09 55.05 31.16
N GLY A 765 2.33 54.26 30.12
CA GLY A 765 3.66 53.99 29.57
C GLY A 765 3.59 53.55 28.11
N ILE A 766 3.45 54.50 27.18
CA ILE A 766 3.33 54.24 25.74
C ILE A 766 4.72 54.36 25.08
N CYS A 767 5.19 53.31 24.38
CA CYS A 767 5.74 53.42 23.02
C CYS A 767 6.24 52.06 22.44
N PHE A 768 5.85 51.82 21.18
CA PHE A 768 6.60 51.23 20.05
C PHE A 768 7.84 50.35 20.33
N HIS A 769 7.82 49.06 19.94
CA HIS A 769 8.25 48.56 18.60
C HIS A 769 9.72 48.79 18.27
N SER A 770 10.48 47.72 17.99
CA SER A 770 10.86 47.30 16.61
C SER A 770 11.93 46.17 16.61
N TYR A 771 11.85 45.25 15.63
CA TYR A 771 12.81 44.18 15.27
C TYR A 771 13.19 43.16 16.39
N ALA A 772 13.12 41.84 16.24
CA ALA A 772 13.29 40.91 15.11
C ALA A 772 14.75 40.67 14.68
N LEU A 773 15.25 39.49 15.08
CA LEU A 773 16.16 38.61 14.34
C LEU A 773 15.83 37.16 14.75
#